data_AF-A0A812XGE9-F1
#
_entry.id   AF-A0A812XGE9-F1
#
_cell.length_a   1.000
_cell.length_b   1.000
_cell.length_c   1.000
_cell.angle_alpha   90.00
_cell.angle_beta   90.00
_cell.angle_gamma   90.00
#
_symmetry.space_group_name_H-M   'P 1'
#
loop_
_entity.id
_entity.type
_entity.pdbx_description
1 polymer ?
#
loop_
_entity_poly.entity_id
_entity_poly.type
_entity_poly.pdbx_seq_one_letter_code
_entity_poly.pdbx_strand_id
1 'polypeptide(L)'
;MASRGARHPRALQGDAALSATVDYLFKGLFASSLLKKHVSESISAAVKEELRQFLSNAFAGSFPDIRIGRDLLQDSTFLGFEEVLLAGIEEKGLGGSDALVQAVRSLLPAFEDDERIKALVSEIDDAAGHSVMDSNREDAEEDGEDRVQFATTSFASNGSDDRFEVDADEVVTDSLVPLILLEAQIVEVNECWQGFLDCYPKPEHAGEAIFAAILDAAPSLQTFFRGGTALLAGKFVAGYSQMVHNLRNPDGLMGVVEHLGFQHLDVDINIPRIAIFREAMCDAVSAELGEKLTDLGAYGLRRLVSYAGGALIYIRENYSKRLKIISNSWKLANAAANQDEAPQVGDLEDSLSAPLETKAVEVEDDDEEEQEGELAIAGKSAAASASAPSKKGFFASLCGARRQVVTKMPTDKLDRKQKLQENLQAVPRTFDQMFRFNMAVMNVQTQEWMYEVLDSFDSIVHSIAQSQRLQVECDVVTLRIAKASGDVKFKNFRAVMLSSLRALSPKDWSPDHEVAWNWLWETVERLLSKELKKPRARERILGRFLGSLEDELRQEIREKVFDRFFELAPGGEEHFKQSSTRLNFIADKAIELTLELYKEPIKTVDAISALGLRHVGYGITTDFFEPFVEGWTQVFQELTGDDDLADAFRWSFSLVAKLLMRTIEQGATLVMKAINTDNAKQVRRALSYAPRANRAMWVLDVTVGTQSVSPLYMSIDTGNLEAAKVMLQDLVTIRADRSRYYYCLDDLFKWHPDIVWKLTVDAPELLRTMLDGMIWRSRVVVNGNRRVNYYLKHLLVDEHGKFSNAMSCIVKLQDPEIAIHPILVQLGDLVWNDLVYWRFLRGKLSLVCTAGIFMVSQSMLQYVESAGSFEERVATFICRLVVYLFYMVSLIYYRTKHVYQAVKRGEFFEIGGIRVPRKWTEDWQEAVSLGLTLALVVMFFVEPILSCLQHTEGLGIFTQRCPQASDTREPYEILSMIAIMLIFTLAADTATVSTRLSSWLLVAGHVLPDLGLALLACGFLVLTFGSSVAASLGNPEDFQGIGSCLMAFLQLAINMFPASHLEQLEESFILLAAASCFRVLVVFLLMNVLIAQLTCCYKQLSVSMVGHARLRRMHKVCEAMEGIPSATFQRFIENLRLDDPVEFGEGDVGPAGGIQVLEPGNLHPTNVDTIRRMGGNPKNPFPPEDEDLTEAERCQRLFKMYQKAVKKITSQGHSSDDKPPAPKAITSRTTFGMTPEEAKEVSE
;
A
#
# COMPACT_ATOMS: atom_id res chain seq x y z
N MET A 1 3.47 31.70 -38.09
CA MET A 1 4.09 31.51 -39.42
C MET A 1 3.00 31.12 -40.39
N ALA A 2 2.78 31.97 -41.39
CA ALA A 2 1.74 31.86 -42.40
C ALA A 2 2.19 30.97 -43.58
N SER A 3 1.21 30.64 -44.43
CA SER A 3 1.24 29.92 -45.72
C SER A 3 1.44 28.40 -45.72
N ARG A 4 0.35 27.66 -45.45
CA ARG A 4 0.10 26.38 -46.13
C ARG A 4 -0.80 26.64 -47.33
N GLY A 5 -0.36 26.19 -48.51
CA GLY A 5 -1.05 26.36 -49.78
C GLY A 5 -2.46 25.76 -49.74
N ALA A 6 -3.44 26.57 -50.12
CA ALA A 6 -4.80 26.12 -50.35
C ALA A 6 -4.82 25.30 -51.65
N ARG A 7 -5.06 23.99 -51.56
CA ARG A 7 -5.52 23.23 -52.73
C ARG A 7 -6.94 23.69 -53.03
N HIS A 8 -7.19 24.13 -54.26
CA HIS A 8 -8.53 24.51 -54.72
C HIS A 8 -9.49 23.30 -54.60
N PRO A 9 -10.73 23.50 -54.12
CA PRO A 9 -11.72 22.42 -54.02
C PRO A 9 -12.18 21.97 -55.42
N ARG A 10 -12.17 20.65 -55.67
CA ARG A 10 -12.77 20.03 -56.87
C ARG A 10 -14.26 20.35 -56.91
N ALA A 11 -14.82 20.59 -58.10
CA ALA A 11 -16.26 20.69 -58.30
C ALA A 11 -16.91 19.34 -57.95
N LEU A 12 -17.95 19.37 -57.13
CA LEU A 12 -18.77 18.20 -56.81
C LEU A 12 -19.75 17.97 -57.98
N GLN A 13 -20.01 16.72 -58.32
CA GLN A 13 -20.88 16.37 -59.46
C GLN A 13 -22.16 15.66 -59.03
N GLY A 14 -23.25 15.96 -59.74
CA GLY A 14 -24.54 15.28 -59.60
C GLY A 14 -25.06 15.23 -58.16
N ASP A 15 -25.31 14.02 -57.65
CA ASP A 15 -25.94 13.81 -56.34
C ASP A 15 -25.05 14.27 -55.16
N ALA A 16 -23.73 14.23 -55.32
CA ALA A 16 -22.79 14.75 -54.32
C ALA A 16 -22.87 16.28 -54.23
N ALA A 17 -23.07 16.97 -55.35
CA ALA A 17 -23.29 18.41 -55.39
C ALA A 17 -24.63 18.78 -54.74
N LEU A 18 -25.69 18.05 -55.07
CA LEU A 18 -27.02 18.21 -54.46
C LEU A 18 -26.95 18.04 -52.94
N SER A 19 -26.39 16.94 -52.45
CA SER A 19 -26.31 16.65 -51.02
C SER A 19 -25.49 17.69 -50.26
N ALA A 20 -24.42 18.19 -50.87
CA ALA A 20 -23.56 19.16 -50.21
C ALA A 20 -24.16 20.58 -50.23
N THR A 21 -24.93 20.95 -51.27
CA THR A 21 -25.72 22.20 -51.29
C THR A 21 -26.89 22.16 -50.28
N VAL A 22 -27.53 21.00 -50.12
CA VAL A 22 -28.53 20.78 -49.06
C VAL A 22 -27.91 20.97 -47.67
N ASP A 23 -26.72 20.39 -47.44
CA ASP A 23 -26.00 20.57 -46.18
C ASP A 23 -25.56 22.02 -45.94
N TYR A 24 -25.21 22.76 -47.00
CA TYR A 24 -24.88 24.19 -46.92
C TYR A 24 -26.10 25.01 -46.50
N LEU A 25 -27.24 24.86 -47.17
CA LEU A 25 -28.49 25.54 -46.83
C LEU A 25 -28.97 25.16 -45.42
N PHE A 26 -28.92 23.88 -45.06
CA PHE A 26 -29.31 23.41 -43.73
C PHE A 26 -28.44 24.02 -42.62
N LYS A 27 -27.12 24.09 -42.82
CA LYS A 27 -26.21 24.74 -41.87
C LYS A 27 -26.53 26.23 -41.72
N GLY A 28 -26.84 26.91 -42.82
CA GLY A 28 -27.29 28.31 -42.78
C GLY A 28 -28.59 28.49 -41.97
N LEU A 29 -29.60 27.64 -42.19
CA LEU A 29 -30.87 27.69 -41.47
C LEU A 29 -30.71 27.36 -39.98
N PHE A 30 -29.79 26.45 -39.63
CA PHE A 30 -29.47 26.13 -38.24
C PHE A 30 -28.70 27.25 -37.53
N ALA A 31 -27.89 28.01 -38.28
CA ALA A 31 -27.14 29.15 -37.78
C ALA A 31 -27.99 30.43 -37.64
N SER A 32 -29.10 30.54 -38.38
CA SER A 32 -30.05 31.66 -38.28
C SER A 32 -30.56 31.86 -36.85
N SER A 33 -30.65 33.12 -36.42
CA SER A 33 -31.21 33.47 -35.11
C SER A 33 -32.74 33.48 -35.06
N LEU A 34 -33.39 33.63 -36.22
CA LEU A 34 -34.85 33.75 -36.34
C LEU A 34 -35.52 32.37 -36.41
N LEU A 35 -34.97 31.44 -37.19
CA LEU A 35 -35.51 30.10 -37.37
C LEU A 35 -35.04 29.08 -36.31
N LYS A 36 -34.03 29.41 -35.50
CA LYS A 36 -33.49 28.54 -34.43
C LYS A 36 -34.55 28.00 -33.47
N LYS A 37 -35.61 28.76 -33.22
CA LYS A 37 -36.71 28.36 -32.32
C LYS A 37 -37.57 27.22 -32.89
N HIS A 38 -37.49 26.98 -34.19
CA HIS A 38 -38.26 25.96 -34.91
C HIS A 38 -37.39 24.75 -35.33
N VAL A 39 -36.13 24.69 -34.87
CA VAL A 39 -35.19 23.62 -35.21
C VAL A 39 -34.80 22.85 -33.94
N SER A 40 -35.01 21.54 -33.94
CA SER A 40 -34.50 20.62 -32.91
C SER A 40 -33.70 19.48 -33.55
N GLU A 41 -32.75 18.88 -32.81
CA GLU A 41 -31.91 17.78 -33.31
C GLU A 41 -32.73 16.61 -33.88
N SER A 42 -33.93 16.36 -33.33
CA SER A 42 -34.82 15.27 -33.71
C SER A 42 -35.42 15.38 -35.14
N ILE A 43 -35.35 16.55 -35.78
CA ILE A 43 -36.05 16.85 -37.04
C ILE A 43 -35.04 17.22 -38.15
N SER A 44 -33.75 17.27 -37.81
CA SER A 44 -32.66 17.63 -38.72
C SER A 44 -32.62 16.76 -39.99
N ALA A 45 -32.87 15.46 -39.86
CA ALA A 45 -32.94 14.53 -40.99
C ALA A 45 -34.15 14.82 -41.90
N ALA A 46 -35.32 15.11 -41.33
CA ALA A 46 -36.53 15.40 -42.09
C ALA A 46 -36.44 16.72 -42.87
N VAL A 47 -35.85 17.76 -42.29
CA VAL A 47 -35.66 19.06 -42.98
C VAL A 47 -34.68 18.92 -44.16
N LYS A 48 -33.57 18.17 -43.99
CA LYS A 48 -32.61 17.93 -45.07
C LYS A 48 -33.24 17.16 -46.23
N GLU A 49 -34.08 16.18 -45.93
CA GLU A 49 -34.78 15.40 -46.96
C GLU A 49 -35.76 16.27 -47.76
N GLU A 50 -36.55 17.12 -47.10
CA GLU A 50 -37.45 18.05 -47.82
C GLU A 50 -36.68 19.10 -48.64
N LEU A 51 -35.55 19.61 -48.14
CA LEU A 51 -34.67 20.52 -48.91
C LEU A 51 -34.08 19.83 -50.13
N ARG A 52 -33.70 18.56 -50.00
CA ARG A 52 -33.20 17.72 -51.10
C ARG A 52 -34.26 17.52 -52.16
N GLN A 53 -35.50 17.20 -51.76
CA GLN A 53 -36.62 17.06 -52.69
C GLN A 53 -36.97 18.38 -53.37
N PHE A 54 -36.95 19.49 -52.65
CA PHE A 54 -37.16 20.82 -53.21
C PHE A 54 -36.13 21.17 -54.31
N LEU A 55 -34.83 21.03 -54.01
CA LEU A 55 -33.77 21.32 -55.00
C LEU A 55 -33.77 20.33 -56.17
N SER A 56 -34.03 19.04 -55.92
CA SER A 56 -34.14 18.04 -56.98
C SER A 56 -35.28 18.36 -57.95
N ASN A 57 -36.43 18.82 -57.45
CA ASN A 57 -37.56 19.23 -58.28
C ASN A 57 -37.31 20.55 -59.01
N ALA A 58 -36.67 21.54 -58.36
CA ALA A 58 -36.34 22.83 -58.97
C ALA A 58 -35.42 22.71 -60.19
N PHE A 59 -34.52 21.72 -60.20
CA PHE A 59 -33.58 21.42 -61.30
C PHE A 59 -34.00 20.19 -62.14
N ALA A 60 -35.28 19.79 -62.08
CA ALA A 60 -35.84 18.67 -62.86
C ALA A 60 -35.03 17.36 -62.80
N GLY A 61 -34.41 17.06 -61.67
CA GLY A 61 -33.63 15.84 -61.43
C GLY A 61 -32.17 15.86 -61.92
N SER A 62 -31.71 16.92 -62.58
CA SER A 62 -30.32 17.07 -63.04
C SER A 62 -29.66 18.28 -62.36
N PHE A 63 -29.06 18.06 -61.19
CA PHE A 63 -28.43 19.11 -60.41
C PHE A 63 -27.05 19.49 -60.97
N PRO A 64 -26.71 20.78 -61.11
CA PRO A 64 -25.48 21.21 -61.77
C PRO A 64 -24.22 20.94 -60.93
N ASP A 65 -23.05 20.89 -61.59
CA ASP A 65 -21.76 20.71 -60.93
C ASP A 65 -21.35 21.99 -60.19
N ILE A 66 -21.13 21.92 -58.88
CA ILE A 66 -20.91 23.10 -58.03
C ILE A 66 -19.63 22.97 -57.22
N ARG A 67 -18.89 24.08 -57.09
CA ARG A 67 -17.83 24.24 -56.09
C ARG A 67 -18.40 24.93 -54.86
N ILE A 68 -18.45 24.22 -53.73
CA ILE A 68 -18.98 24.78 -52.49
C ILE A 68 -17.88 25.58 -51.78
N GLY A 69 -17.92 26.91 -51.95
CA GLY A 69 -17.11 27.88 -51.23
C GLY A 69 -17.87 28.54 -50.08
N ARG A 70 -17.21 29.46 -49.34
CA ARG A 70 -17.89 30.28 -48.33
C ARG A 70 -18.99 31.16 -48.94
N ASP A 71 -18.88 31.50 -50.21
CA ASP A 71 -19.68 32.51 -50.91
C ASP A 71 -20.64 31.88 -51.95
N LEU A 72 -21.13 30.65 -51.71
CA LEU A 72 -22.03 29.96 -52.65
C LEU A 72 -23.35 30.73 -52.91
N LEU A 73 -23.83 31.46 -51.90
CA LEU A 73 -24.98 32.34 -52.00
C LEU A 73 -24.60 33.70 -51.41
N GLN A 74 -25.07 34.78 -52.04
CA GLN A 74 -25.01 36.10 -51.40
C GLN A 74 -25.88 36.12 -50.15
N ASP A 75 -25.42 36.84 -49.12
CA ASP A 75 -26.14 37.00 -47.86
C ASP A 75 -27.58 37.50 -48.06
N SER A 76 -27.82 38.37 -49.05
CA SER A 76 -29.15 38.88 -49.40
C SER A 76 -30.09 37.80 -49.96
N THR A 77 -29.56 36.86 -50.75
CA THR A 77 -30.32 35.77 -51.34
C THR A 77 -30.68 34.73 -50.27
N PHE A 78 -29.74 34.45 -49.36
CA PHE A 78 -30.00 33.59 -48.22
C PHE A 78 -31.03 34.21 -47.26
N LEU A 79 -30.96 35.52 -47.00
CA LEU A 79 -31.96 36.23 -46.19
C LEU A 79 -33.35 36.17 -46.82
N GLY A 80 -33.44 36.37 -48.13
CA GLY A 80 -34.72 36.27 -48.86
C GLY A 80 -35.34 34.88 -48.77
N PHE A 81 -34.52 33.82 -48.84
CA PHE A 81 -34.97 32.45 -48.62
C PHE A 81 -35.45 32.20 -47.18
N GLU A 82 -34.74 32.75 -46.19
CA GLU A 82 -35.11 32.67 -44.78
C GLU A 82 -36.45 33.38 -44.49
N GLU A 83 -36.68 34.56 -45.08
CA GLU A 83 -37.92 35.32 -44.94
C GLU A 83 -39.14 34.60 -45.54
N VAL A 84 -38.97 33.90 -46.67
CA VAL A 84 -40.06 33.11 -47.28
C VAL A 84 -40.45 31.95 -46.36
N LEU A 85 -39.47 31.28 -45.75
CA LEU A 85 -39.73 30.20 -44.79
C LEU A 85 -40.41 30.71 -43.52
N LEU A 86 -40.00 31.87 -43.00
CA LEU A 86 -40.64 32.52 -41.85
C LEU A 86 -42.08 32.94 -42.16
N ALA A 87 -42.32 33.59 -43.31
CA ALA A 87 -43.66 33.99 -43.75
C ALA A 87 -44.56 32.76 -43.90
N GLY A 88 -44.05 31.66 -44.45
CA GLY A 88 -44.79 30.40 -44.58
C GLY A 88 -45.18 29.77 -43.24
N ILE A 89 -44.38 29.96 -42.19
CA ILE A 89 -44.67 29.51 -40.82
C ILE A 89 -45.73 30.41 -40.18
N GLU A 90 -45.58 31.73 -40.32
CA GLU A 90 -46.45 32.74 -39.68
C GLU A 90 -47.84 32.84 -40.34
N GLU A 91 -47.92 32.92 -41.67
CA GLU A 91 -49.16 33.13 -42.42
C GLU A 91 -50.11 31.93 -42.37
N LYS A 92 -49.56 30.71 -42.24
CA LYS A 92 -50.33 29.45 -42.11
C LYS A 92 -50.59 29.03 -40.66
N GLY A 93 -50.14 29.81 -39.67
CA GLY A 93 -50.33 29.51 -38.25
C GLY A 93 -49.71 28.18 -37.80
N LEU A 94 -48.57 27.80 -38.39
CA LEU A 94 -47.93 26.51 -38.17
C LEU A 94 -47.13 26.55 -36.85
N GLY A 95 -47.72 26.01 -35.78
CA GLY A 95 -47.06 25.86 -34.47
C GLY A 95 -46.66 24.41 -34.19
N GLY A 96 -45.45 24.19 -33.66
CA GLY A 96 -44.96 22.87 -33.26
C GLY A 96 -43.53 22.61 -33.71
N SER A 97 -43.00 21.43 -33.35
CA SER A 97 -41.66 20.97 -33.73
C SER A 97 -41.50 20.89 -35.26
N ASP A 98 -42.57 20.55 -35.99
CA ASP A 98 -42.52 20.20 -37.41
C ASP A 98 -42.84 21.38 -38.36
N ALA A 99 -42.99 22.60 -37.82
CA ALA A 99 -43.39 23.78 -38.58
C ALA A 99 -42.44 24.09 -39.75
N LEU A 100 -41.13 23.95 -39.54
CA LEU A 100 -40.12 24.20 -40.58
C LEU A 100 -40.16 23.15 -41.71
N VAL A 101 -40.41 21.88 -41.39
CA VAL A 101 -40.54 20.80 -42.39
C VAL A 101 -41.75 21.09 -43.29
N GLN A 102 -42.87 21.50 -42.70
CA GLN A 102 -44.07 21.84 -43.46
C GLN A 102 -43.89 23.12 -44.28
N ALA A 103 -43.13 24.10 -43.78
CA ALA A 103 -42.79 25.32 -44.51
C ALA A 103 -41.96 25.02 -45.76
N VAL A 104 -40.88 24.23 -45.63
CA VAL A 104 -40.02 23.78 -46.75
C VAL A 104 -40.83 22.98 -47.77
N ARG A 105 -41.67 22.04 -47.31
CA ARG A 105 -42.56 21.27 -48.20
C ARG A 105 -43.55 22.16 -48.96
N SER A 106 -43.98 23.26 -48.36
CA SER A 106 -44.90 24.21 -48.98
C SER A 106 -44.25 25.18 -49.95
N LEU A 107 -42.93 25.17 -50.10
CA LEU A 107 -42.21 25.92 -51.15
C LEU A 107 -42.40 25.28 -52.53
N LEU A 108 -42.67 23.98 -52.61
CA LEU A 108 -42.80 23.24 -53.88
C LEU A 108 -43.81 23.87 -54.85
N PRO A 109 -45.04 24.28 -54.43
CA PRO A 109 -46.01 24.93 -55.30
C PRO A 109 -45.77 26.45 -55.50
N ALA A 110 -44.99 27.10 -54.63
CA ALA A 110 -44.69 28.55 -54.70
C ALA A 110 -43.48 28.88 -55.60
N PHE A 111 -42.78 27.85 -56.08
CA PHE A 111 -41.59 27.92 -56.92
C PHE A 111 -41.78 28.75 -58.20
N GLU A 112 -42.98 28.77 -58.78
CA GLU A 112 -43.24 29.51 -60.03
C GLU A 112 -43.56 31.00 -59.80
N ASP A 113 -43.94 31.42 -58.59
CA ASP A 113 -44.51 32.76 -58.33
C ASP A 113 -43.68 33.66 -57.38
N ASP A 114 -42.77 33.12 -56.53
CA ASP A 114 -41.95 33.95 -55.62
C ASP A 114 -40.56 34.29 -56.20
N GLU A 115 -40.33 35.57 -56.49
CA GLU A 115 -39.07 36.09 -57.07
C GLU A 115 -37.83 35.80 -56.20
N ARG A 116 -37.97 35.64 -54.87
CA ARG A 116 -36.84 35.35 -53.97
C ARG A 116 -36.36 33.91 -54.11
N ILE A 117 -37.28 32.97 -54.35
CA ILE A 117 -36.92 31.57 -54.60
C ILE A 117 -36.28 31.42 -55.99
N LYS A 118 -36.77 32.16 -57.00
CA LYS A 118 -36.14 32.20 -58.33
C LYS A 118 -34.72 32.75 -58.28
N ALA A 119 -34.48 33.79 -57.48
CA ALA A 119 -33.14 34.34 -57.26
C ALA A 119 -32.19 33.31 -56.62
N LEU A 120 -32.67 32.54 -55.62
CA LEU A 120 -31.89 31.47 -55.00
C LEU A 120 -31.47 30.40 -56.01
N VAL A 121 -32.40 29.95 -56.86
CA VAL A 121 -32.12 28.89 -57.84
C VAL A 121 -31.24 29.40 -58.99
N SER A 122 -31.43 30.64 -59.44
CA SER A 122 -30.56 31.28 -60.44
C SER A 122 -29.13 31.43 -59.96
N GLU A 123 -28.91 31.83 -58.70
CA GLU A 123 -27.55 32.03 -58.18
C GLU A 123 -26.81 30.69 -57.96
N ILE A 124 -27.54 29.62 -57.62
CA ILE A 124 -27.01 28.26 -57.56
C ILE A 124 -26.61 27.76 -58.96
N ASP A 125 -27.37 28.11 -60.01
CA ASP A 125 -27.06 27.78 -61.41
C ASP A 125 -25.89 28.60 -61.96
N ASP A 126 -25.82 29.90 -61.65
CA ASP A 126 -24.72 30.80 -62.04
C ASP A 126 -23.38 30.38 -61.39
N ALA A 127 -23.42 29.91 -60.14
CA ALA A 127 -22.25 29.37 -59.45
C ALA A 127 -21.66 28.12 -60.15
N ALA A 128 -22.50 27.35 -60.86
CA ALA A 128 -22.04 26.24 -61.69
C ALA A 128 -21.36 26.75 -62.98
N GLY A 129 -21.89 27.81 -63.60
CA GLY A 129 -21.34 28.44 -64.81
C GLY A 129 -19.92 29.02 -64.64
N HIS A 130 -19.59 29.52 -63.46
CA HIS A 130 -18.24 30.02 -63.16
C HIS A 130 -17.16 28.92 -63.06
N SER A 131 -17.55 27.66 -62.83
CA SER A 131 -16.59 26.54 -62.73
C SER A 131 -16.02 26.08 -64.08
N VAL A 132 -16.68 26.44 -65.19
CA VAL A 132 -16.35 26.00 -66.55
C VAL A 132 -15.39 26.99 -67.26
N MET A 133 -15.29 28.24 -66.79
CA MET A 133 -14.43 29.28 -67.41
C MET A 133 -12.97 29.25 -66.93
N ASP A 134 -12.68 28.64 -65.78
CA ASP A 134 -11.33 28.60 -65.19
C ASP A 134 -10.43 27.47 -65.75
N SER A 135 -10.92 26.65 -66.69
CA SER A 135 -10.16 25.53 -67.25
C SER A 135 -9.32 25.89 -68.49
N ASN A 136 -9.33 27.14 -68.96
CA ASN A 136 -8.62 27.57 -70.15
C ASN A 136 -7.72 28.80 -69.89
N ARG A 137 -6.63 28.63 -69.13
CA ARG A 137 -5.46 29.51 -69.29
C ARG A 137 -4.16 28.95 -68.69
N GLU A 138 -3.21 28.76 -69.61
CA GLU A 138 -1.75 28.83 -69.47
C GLU A 138 -1.02 27.63 -68.81
N ASP A 139 -0.56 26.74 -69.70
CA ASP A 139 0.60 25.87 -69.57
C ASP A 139 1.90 26.67 -69.36
N ALA A 140 2.77 26.20 -68.45
CA ALA A 140 4.24 26.12 -68.62
C ALA A 140 4.92 25.47 -67.38
N GLU A 141 5.54 24.30 -67.59
CA GLU A 141 6.82 23.74 -67.09
C GLU A 141 7.35 24.21 -65.70
N GLU A 142 7.70 23.37 -64.72
CA GLU A 142 8.66 22.24 -64.70
C GLU A 142 8.35 21.21 -63.58
N ASP A 143 8.49 19.93 -63.95
CA ASP A 143 8.96 18.73 -63.23
C ASP A 143 8.61 18.43 -61.75
N GLY A 144 7.82 17.36 -61.58
CA GLY A 144 8.34 16.09 -61.02
C GLY A 144 8.14 15.82 -59.52
N GLU A 145 7.06 15.10 -59.16
CA GLU A 145 7.15 13.76 -58.56
C GLU A 145 5.76 13.16 -58.29
N ASP A 146 5.57 11.97 -58.85
CA ASP A 146 4.34 11.19 -58.89
C ASP A 146 3.89 10.67 -57.51
N ARG A 147 2.59 10.79 -57.24
CA ARG A 147 1.88 9.93 -56.27
C ARG A 147 0.74 9.24 -57.00
N VAL A 148 0.97 7.96 -57.30
CA VAL A 148 0.04 7.03 -57.93
C VAL A 148 -1.24 6.91 -57.09
N GLN A 149 -2.39 7.23 -57.69
CA GLN A 149 -3.70 6.82 -57.20
C GLN A 149 -4.00 5.42 -57.74
N PHE A 150 -4.12 4.43 -56.85
CA PHE A 150 -4.61 3.09 -57.18
C PHE A 150 -6.07 3.20 -57.65
N ALA A 151 -6.29 2.94 -58.94
CA ALA A 151 -7.59 2.80 -59.54
C ALA A 151 -8.03 1.34 -59.43
N THR A 152 -9.24 1.09 -58.92
CA THR A 152 -9.93 -0.19 -59.07
C THR A 152 -10.19 -0.46 -60.56
N THR A 153 -9.34 -1.25 -61.19
CA THR A 153 -9.54 -1.81 -62.52
C THR A 153 -10.38 -3.08 -62.43
N SER A 154 -11.59 -3.04 -62.99
CA SER A 154 -12.37 -4.23 -63.30
C SER A 154 -11.61 -5.08 -64.32
N PHE A 155 -11.10 -6.24 -63.93
CA PHE A 155 -10.57 -7.23 -64.86
C PHE A 155 -11.72 -8.06 -65.42
N ALA A 156 -11.98 -7.89 -66.72
CA ALA A 156 -12.81 -8.81 -67.47
C ALA A 156 -12.11 -10.18 -67.53
N SER A 157 -12.62 -11.17 -66.79
CA SER A 157 -12.27 -12.57 -67.00
C SER A 157 -13.34 -13.24 -67.87
N ASN A 158 -12.91 -13.72 -69.04
CA ASN A 158 -13.67 -14.71 -69.78
C ASN A 158 -13.63 -16.03 -68.99
N GLY A 159 -14.77 -16.47 -68.46
CA GLY A 159 -15.00 -17.87 -68.08
C GLY A 159 -15.31 -18.13 -66.60
N SER A 160 -16.58 -18.01 -66.26
CA SER A 160 -17.31 -18.80 -65.23
C SER A 160 -16.62 -19.10 -63.89
N ASP A 161 -16.81 -18.23 -62.88
CA ASP A 161 -17.30 -18.62 -61.55
C ASP A 161 -17.74 -17.37 -60.73
N ASP A 162 -19.00 -16.94 -60.90
CA ASP A 162 -19.64 -15.79 -60.22
C ASP A 162 -19.93 -16.06 -58.72
N ARG A 163 -18.96 -16.52 -57.91
CA ARG A 163 -19.24 -16.88 -56.51
C ARG A 163 -18.40 -16.24 -55.40
N PHE A 164 -17.44 -15.37 -55.69
CA PHE A 164 -16.64 -14.74 -54.64
C PHE A 164 -16.12 -13.34 -55.04
N GLU A 165 -17.00 -12.34 -55.11
CA GLU A 165 -16.59 -10.93 -55.06
C GLU A 165 -17.20 -10.30 -53.80
N VAL A 166 -16.47 -10.42 -52.68
CA VAL A 166 -16.73 -9.60 -51.49
C VAL A 166 -15.74 -8.43 -51.54
N ASP A 167 -16.21 -7.22 -51.30
CA ASP A 167 -15.37 -6.01 -51.32
C ASP A 167 -14.23 -6.16 -50.28
N ALA A 168 -13.01 -5.75 -50.66
CA ALA A 168 -11.84 -5.77 -49.75
C ALA A 168 -12.09 -4.92 -48.50
N ASP A 169 -12.92 -3.90 -48.64
CA ASP A 169 -13.20 -2.94 -47.59
C ASP A 169 -14.39 -3.36 -46.70
N GLU A 170 -15.14 -4.40 -47.08
CA GLU A 170 -16.32 -4.87 -46.35
C GLU A 170 -15.95 -5.65 -45.08
N VAL A 171 -16.45 -5.18 -43.94
CA VAL A 171 -16.29 -5.79 -42.62
C VAL A 171 -17.53 -6.61 -42.29
N VAL A 172 -17.45 -7.94 -42.46
CA VAL A 172 -18.56 -8.87 -42.16
C VAL A 172 -18.63 -9.12 -40.65
N THR A 173 -19.77 -8.80 -40.03
CA THR A 173 -19.95 -8.86 -38.57
C THR A 173 -20.96 -9.92 -38.11
N ASP A 174 -21.82 -10.40 -39.01
CA ASP A 174 -22.93 -11.31 -38.67
C ASP A 174 -22.55 -12.79 -38.63
N SER A 175 -21.42 -13.17 -39.23
CA SER A 175 -20.94 -14.56 -39.28
C SER A 175 -19.42 -14.64 -39.34
N LEU A 176 -18.83 -15.65 -38.71
CA LEU A 176 -17.41 -15.99 -38.85
C LEU A 176 -17.25 -17.19 -39.78
N VAL A 177 -16.82 -16.93 -41.01
CA VAL A 177 -16.57 -17.93 -42.08
C VAL A 177 -15.07 -17.95 -42.38
N PRO A 178 -14.47 -19.08 -42.81
CA PRO A 178 -13.06 -19.08 -43.22
C PRO A 178 -12.79 -18.09 -44.36
N LEU A 179 -11.69 -17.33 -44.26
CA LEU A 179 -11.27 -16.44 -45.34
C LEU A 179 -10.67 -17.27 -46.49
N ILE A 180 -11.28 -17.18 -47.67
CA ILE A 180 -10.80 -17.83 -48.89
C ILE A 180 -10.28 -16.74 -49.82
N LEU A 181 -9.00 -16.81 -50.18
CA LEU A 181 -8.36 -15.96 -51.18
C LEU A 181 -7.86 -16.84 -52.34
N LEU A 182 -7.75 -16.26 -53.54
CA LEU A 182 -7.15 -16.94 -54.69
C LEU A 182 -5.66 -17.19 -54.44
N GLU A 183 -5.10 -18.29 -54.97
CA GLU A 183 -3.68 -18.64 -54.79
C GLU A 183 -2.74 -17.51 -55.23
N ALA A 184 -3.09 -16.79 -56.31
CA ALA A 184 -2.36 -15.62 -56.77
C ALA A 184 -2.36 -14.47 -55.75
N GLN A 185 -3.48 -14.22 -55.07
CA GLN A 185 -3.58 -13.20 -54.02
C GLN A 185 -2.77 -13.59 -52.78
N ILE A 186 -2.74 -14.88 -52.42
CA ILE A 186 -1.99 -15.37 -51.25
C ILE A 186 -0.48 -15.19 -51.44
N VAL A 187 0.03 -15.50 -52.64
CA VAL A 187 1.46 -15.30 -52.98
C VAL A 187 1.81 -13.82 -52.91
N GLU A 188 1.04 -12.96 -53.56
CA GLU A 188 1.26 -11.51 -53.59
C GLU A 188 1.19 -10.87 -52.19
N VAL A 189 0.27 -11.30 -51.32
CA VAL A 189 0.21 -10.82 -49.93
C VAL A 189 1.43 -11.25 -49.12
N ASN A 190 1.92 -12.48 -49.32
CA ASN A 190 3.15 -12.94 -48.65
C ASN A 190 4.37 -12.15 -49.13
N GLU A 191 4.51 -11.93 -50.44
CA GLU A 191 5.63 -11.17 -51.02
C GLU A 191 5.58 -9.69 -50.61
N CYS A 192 4.40 -9.06 -50.61
CA CYS A 192 4.24 -7.69 -50.13
C CYS A 192 4.58 -7.55 -48.64
N TRP A 193 4.11 -8.48 -47.80
CA TRP A 193 4.39 -8.43 -46.37
C TRP A 193 5.87 -8.68 -46.05
N GLN A 194 6.52 -9.65 -46.71
CA GLN A 194 7.96 -9.88 -46.54
C GLN A 194 8.78 -8.72 -47.09
N GLY A 195 8.44 -8.18 -48.26
CA GLY A 195 9.10 -7.02 -48.83
C GLY A 195 9.01 -5.78 -47.95
N PHE A 196 7.90 -5.60 -47.22
CA PHE A 196 7.76 -4.53 -46.23
C PHE A 196 8.69 -4.74 -45.02
N LEU A 197 8.83 -5.97 -44.52
CA LEU A 197 9.73 -6.26 -43.40
C LEU A 197 11.21 -6.07 -43.79
N ASP A 198 11.57 -6.41 -45.02
CA ASP A 198 12.93 -6.27 -45.55
C ASP A 198 13.40 -4.81 -45.69
N CYS A 199 12.47 -3.84 -45.70
CA CYS A 199 12.79 -2.41 -45.69
C CYS A 199 13.43 -1.95 -44.36
N TYR A 200 13.35 -2.77 -43.30
CA TYR A 200 13.83 -2.40 -41.96
C TYR A 200 14.90 -3.37 -41.45
N PRO A 201 15.92 -2.89 -40.70
CA PRO A 201 16.99 -3.75 -40.16
C PRO A 201 16.50 -4.78 -39.14
N LYS A 202 15.39 -4.47 -38.48
CA LYS A 202 14.71 -5.34 -37.51
C LYS A 202 13.20 -5.26 -37.74
N PRO A 203 12.46 -6.36 -37.56
CA PRO A 203 11.00 -6.40 -37.71
C PRO A 203 10.27 -5.46 -36.72
N GLU A 204 10.87 -5.17 -35.57
CA GLU A 204 10.31 -4.24 -34.57
C GLU A 204 10.14 -2.81 -35.13
N HIS A 205 11.10 -2.34 -35.93
CA HIS A 205 11.04 -1.00 -36.53
C HIS A 205 9.95 -0.90 -37.61
N ALA A 206 9.67 -2.00 -38.33
CA ALA A 206 8.55 -2.07 -39.27
C ALA A 206 7.20 -1.92 -38.54
N GLY A 207 7.08 -2.53 -37.36
CA GLY A 207 5.92 -2.36 -36.50
C GLY A 207 5.79 -0.95 -35.92
N GLU A 208 6.91 -0.30 -35.55
CA GLU A 208 6.92 1.09 -35.07
C GLU A 208 6.43 2.07 -36.14
N ALA A 209 6.79 1.86 -37.41
CA ALA A 209 6.30 2.65 -38.53
C ALA A 209 4.78 2.53 -38.71
N ILE A 210 4.24 1.31 -38.64
CA ILE A 210 2.78 1.07 -38.68
C ILE A 210 2.09 1.73 -37.47
N PHE A 211 2.66 1.62 -36.28
CA PHE A 211 2.11 2.27 -35.09
C PHE A 211 2.12 3.79 -35.20
N ALA A 212 3.20 4.39 -35.72
CA ALA A 212 3.26 5.82 -35.96
C ALA A 212 2.15 6.26 -36.92
N ALA A 213 1.94 5.54 -38.03
CA ALA A 213 0.86 5.82 -38.98
C ALA A 213 -0.54 5.70 -38.34
N ILE A 214 -0.78 4.67 -37.52
CA ILE A 214 -2.06 4.48 -36.82
C ILE A 214 -2.32 5.58 -35.79
N LEU A 215 -1.30 5.97 -35.02
CA LEU A 215 -1.42 7.01 -34.00
C LEU A 215 -1.61 8.41 -34.60
N ASP A 216 -0.99 8.67 -35.76
CA ASP A 216 -1.20 9.90 -36.53
C ASP A 216 -2.60 9.94 -37.15
N ALA A 217 -3.09 8.82 -37.69
CA ALA A 217 -4.43 8.72 -38.28
C ALA A 217 -5.56 8.81 -37.24
N ALA A 218 -5.37 8.23 -36.06
CA ALA A 218 -6.33 8.29 -34.96
C ALA A 218 -5.66 8.41 -33.58
N PRO A 219 -5.39 9.64 -33.11
CA PRO A 219 -4.80 9.89 -31.78
C PRO A 219 -5.62 9.30 -30.63
N SER A 220 -6.94 9.12 -30.83
CA SER A 220 -7.82 8.48 -29.85
C SER A 220 -7.46 7.03 -29.51
N LEU A 221 -6.77 6.31 -30.42
CA LEU A 221 -6.36 4.93 -30.21
C LEU A 221 -5.16 4.79 -29.26
N GLN A 222 -4.42 5.88 -29.00
CA GLN A 222 -3.25 5.88 -28.12
C GLN A 222 -3.55 5.38 -26.70
N THR A 223 -4.79 5.60 -26.23
CA THR A 223 -5.23 5.18 -24.89
C THR A 223 -5.33 3.65 -24.71
N PHE A 224 -5.35 2.89 -25.81
CA PHE A 224 -5.43 1.42 -25.80
C PHE A 224 -4.05 0.75 -25.81
N PHE A 225 -2.98 1.46 -26.18
CA PHE A 225 -1.61 0.94 -26.20
C PHE A 225 -0.91 1.24 -24.86
N ARG A 226 -0.88 0.27 -23.93
CA ARG A 226 -0.39 0.45 -22.55
C ARG A 226 1.00 -0.15 -22.26
N GLY A 227 1.81 -0.42 -23.29
CA GLY A 227 3.14 -1.02 -23.18
C GLY A 227 4.20 -0.23 -23.95
N GLY A 228 5.47 -0.63 -23.84
CA GLY A 228 6.57 -0.03 -24.61
C GLY A 228 6.34 -0.22 -26.12
N THR A 229 6.43 0.87 -26.90
CA THR A 229 6.09 0.91 -28.33
C THR A 229 6.83 -0.15 -29.14
N ALA A 230 8.14 -0.33 -28.93
CA ALA A 230 8.97 -1.31 -29.63
C ALA A 230 8.49 -2.76 -29.41
N LEU A 231 8.03 -3.08 -28.20
CA LEU A 231 7.62 -4.45 -27.84
C LEU A 231 6.19 -4.73 -28.36
N LEU A 232 5.30 -3.74 -28.31
CA LEU A 232 3.99 -3.82 -28.96
C LEU A 232 4.12 -3.92 -30.49
N ALA A 233 5.05 -3.17 -31.08
CA ALA A 233 5.45 -3.27 -32.48
C ALA A 233 5.91 -4.68 -32.85
N GLY A 234 6.82 -5.26 -32.07
CA GLY A 234 7.27 -6.64 -32.26
C GLY A 234 6.13 -7.66 -32.18
N LYS A 235 5.25 -7.56 -31.17
CA LYS A 235 4.07 -8.44 -31.02
C LYS A 235 3.08 -8.31 -32.17
N PHE A 236 2.84 -7.08 -32.63
CA PHE A 236 1.97 -6.83 -33.78
C PHE A 236 2.53 -7.48 -35.05
N VAL A 237 3.81 -7.25 -35.34
CA VAL A 237 4.46 -7.82 -36.54
C VAL A 237 4.47 -9.35 -36.50
N ALA A 238 4.76 -9.96 -35.35
CA ALA A 238 4.68 -11.41 -35.18
C ALA A 238 3.26 -11.94 -35.40
N GLY A 239 2.25 -11.29 -34.81
CA GLY A 239 0.84 -11.68 -34.95
C GLY A 239 0.32 -11.52 -36.37
N TYR A 240 0.66 -10.42 -37.05
CA TYR A 240 0.27 -10.20 -38.45
C TYR A 240 1.00 -11.16 -39.40
N SER A 241 2.29 -11.41 -39.18
CA SER A 241 3.04 -12.42 -39.93
C SER A 241 2.44 -13.82 -39.77
N GLN A 242 1.96 -14.16 -38.57
CA GLN A 242 1.26 -15.42 -38.33
C GLN A 242 -0.05 -15.51 -39.13
N MET A 243 -0.82 -14.42 -39.23
CA MET A 243 -2.03 -14.39 -40.05
C MET A 243 -1.70 -14.56 -41.54
N VAL A 244 -0.69 -13.84 -42.04
CA VAL A 244 -0.23 -13.95 -43.43
C VAL A 244 0.25 -15.37 -43.77
N HIS A 245 1.01 -16.01 -42.87
CA HIS A 245 1.48 -17.39 -43.08
C HIS A 245 0.34 -18.41 -43.12
N ASN A 246 -0.74 -18.17 -42.38
CA ASN A 246 -1.91 -19.06 -42.33
C ASN A 246 -2.91 -18.82 -43.46
N LEU A 247 -2.68 -17.90 -44.40
CA LEU A 247 -3.59 -17.66 -45.54
C LEU A 247 -3.80 -18.91 -46.42
N ARG A 248 -2.82 -19.83 -46.48
CA ARG A 248 -2.94 -21.13 -47.17
C ARG A 248 -3.79 -22.15 -46.42
N ASN A 249 -4.06 -21.92 -45.13
CA ASN A 249 -4.85 -22.80 -44.26
C ASN A 249 -6.01 -22.01 -43.62
N PRO A 250 -7.17 -21.90 -44.31
CA PRO A 250 -8.30 -21.08 -43.86
C PRO A 250 -8.80 -21.43 -42.45
N ASP A 251 -8.82 -22.72 -42.09
CA ASP A 251 -9.22 -23.18 -40.75
C ASP A 251 -8.20 -22.77 -39.68
N GLY A 252 -6.91 -22.84 -40.01
CA GLY A 252 -5.82 -22.37 -39.14
C GLY A 252 -5.88 -20.85 -38.92
N LEU A 253 -6.13 -20.08 -39.97
CA LEU A 253 -6.29 -18.62 -39.91
C LEU A 253 -7.50 -18.22 -39.07
N MET A 254 -8.64 -18.89 -39.27
CA MET A 254 -9.85 -18.66 -38.47
C MET A 254 -9.55 -18.87 -36.98
N GLY A 255 -8.83 -19.94 -36.61
CA GLY A 255 -8.42 -20.19 -35.23
C GLY A 255 -7.50 -19.11 -34.65
N VAL A 256 -6.58 -18.53 -35.45
CA VAL A 256 -5.70 -17.42 -35.02
C VAL A 256 -6.53 -16.16 -34.76
N VAL A 257 -7.45 -15.81 -35.67
CA VAL A 257 -8.30 -14.63 -35.55
C VAL A 257 -9.32 -14.80 -34.41
N GLU A 258 -9.82 -16.02 -34.17
CA GLU A 258 -10.66 -16.33 -33.01
C GLU A 258 -9.93 -16.06 -31.69
N HIS A 259 -8.68 -16.52 -31.59
CA HIS A 259 -7.86 -16.25 -30.41
C HIS A 259 -7.67 -14.74 -30.20
N LEU A 260 -7.41 -14.00 -31.29
CA LEU A 260 -7.31 -12.55 -31.25
C LEU A 260 -8.62 -11.88 -30.78
N GLY A 261 -9.77 -12.40 -31.20
CA GLY A 261 -11.11 -11.97 -30.75
C GLY A 261 -11.33 -12.11 -29.26
N PHE A 262 -10.94 -13.24 -28.68
CA PHE A 262 -11.01 -13.42 -27.23
C PHE A 262 -10.04 -12.51 -26.47
N GLN A 263 -8.86 -12.23 -27.01
CA GLN A 263 -7.92 -11.27 -26.40
C GLN A 263 -8.44 -9.83 -26.39
N HIS A 264 -9.27 -9.46 -27.36
CA HIS A 264 -9.80 -8.10 -27.52
C HIS A 264 -11.27 -7.95 -27.08
N LEU A 265 -11.80 -8.92 -26.33
CA LEU A 265 -13.22 -8.95 -25.94
C LEU A 265 -13.63 -7.76 -25.04
N ASP A 266 -12.68 -7.24 -24.26
CA ASP A 266 -12.84 -6.07 -23.39
C ASP A 266 -12.52 -4.73 -24.09
N VAL A 267 -12.08 -4.76 -25.36
CA VAL A 267 -11.75 -3.57 -26.16
C VAL A 267 -12.96 -3.19 -27.01
N ASP A 268 -13.30 -1.91 -26.99
CA ASP A 268 -14.43 -1.40 -27.77
C ASP A 268 -14.05 -1.26 -29.25
N ILE A 269 -14.20 -2.35 -30.02
CA ILE A 269 -13.94 -2.38 -31.47
C ILE A 269 -15.25 -2.09 -32.22
N ASN A 270 -15.18 -1.18 -33.19
CA ASN A 270 -16.30 -0.83 -34.07
C ASN A 270 -15.81 -0.66 -35.53
N ILE A 271 -16.74 -0.67 -36.48
CA ILE A 271 -16.44 -0.59 -37.92
C ILE A 271 -15.59 0.65 -38.27
N PRO A 272 -15.89 1.88 -37.79
CA PRO A 272 -15.06 3.05 -38.08
C PRO A 272 -13.60 2.93 -37.61
N ARG A 273 -13.36 2.32 -36.44
CA ARG A 273 -12.00 2.12 -35.92
C ARG A 273 -11.21 1.10 -36.76
N ILE A 274 -11.87 0.04 -37.23
CA ILE A 274 -11.25 -0.94 -38.13
C ILE A 274 -10.89 -0.29 -39.46
N ALA A 275 -11.77 0.55 -40.01
CA ALA A 275 -11.50 1.27 -41.25
C ALA A 275 -10.27 2.18 -41.10
N ILE A 276 -10.19 3.00 -40.05
CA ILE A 276 -9.03 3.86 -39.81
C ILE A 276 -7.75 3.02 -39.62
N PHE A 277 -7.83 1.92 -38.89
CA PHE A 277 -6.70 1.02 -38.68
C PHE A 277 -6.20 0.41 -40.00
N ARG A 278 -7.13 -0.07 -40.85
CA ARG A 278 -6.82 -0.63 -42.16
C ARG A 278 -6.16 0.40 -43.06
N GLU A 279 -6.75 1.60 -43.19
CA GLU A 279 -6.18 2.65 -44.05
C GLU A 279 -4.80 3.07 -43.58
N ALA A 280 -4.60 3.31 -42.28
CA ALA A 280 -3.30 3.70 -41.75
C ALA A 280 -2.22 2.61 -41.96
N MET A 281 -2.59 1.34 -41.82
CA MET A 281 -1.69 0.22 -42.06
C MET A 281 -1.35 0.09 -43.56
N CYS A 282 -2.34 0.17 -44.43
CA CYS A 282 -2.12 0.11 -45.87
C CYS A 282 -1.29 1.30 -46.35
N ASP A 283 -1.56 2.52 -45.86
CA ASP A 283 -0.78 3.73 -46.17
C ASP A 283 0.69 3.58 -45.74
N ALA A 284 0.96 2.99 -44.56
CA ALA A 284 2.32 2.72 -44.11
C ALA A 284 3.05 1.72 -45.02
N VAL A 285 2.36 0.64 -45.42
CA VAL A 285 2.92 -0.36 -46.34
C VAL A 285 3.14 0.23 -47.74
N SER A 286 2.20 1.04 -48.24
CA SER A 286 2.29 1.73 -49.53
C SER A 286 3.40 2.78 -49.55
N ALA A 287 3.64 3.49 -48.45
CA ALA A 287 4.69 4.50 -48.36
C ALA A 287 6.10 3.89 -48.50
N GLU A 288 6.32 2.68 -48.00
CA GLU A 288 7.63 2.01 -48.02
C GLU A 288 7.86 1.16 -49.28
N LEU A 289 6.80 0.49 -49.78
CA LEU A 289 6.91 -0.38 -50.96
C LEU A 289 6.79 0.39 -52.28
N GLY A 290 6.07 1.52 -52.32
CA GLY A 290 5.87 2.32 -53.53
C GLY A 290 5.36 1.47 -54.70
N GLU A 291 6.10 1.47 -55.82
CA GLU A 291 5.79 0.69 -57.03
C GLU A 291 5.88 -0.84 -56.86
N LYS A 292 6.48 -1.33 -55.76
CA LYS A 292 6.58 -2.77 -55.47
C LYS A 292 5.28 -3.36 -54.88
N LEU A 293 4.34 -2.52 -54.46
CA LEU A 293 3.04 -2.97 -53.97
C LEU A 293 2.12 -3.27 -55.16
N THR A 294 1.75 -4.54 -55.36
CA THR A 294 0.83 -4.92 -56.44
C THR A 294 -0.63 -4.65 -56.05
N ASP A 295 -1.50 -4.42 -57.03
CA ASP A 295 -2.97 -4.26 -56.82
C ASP A 295 -3.56 -5.45 -56.06
N LEU A 296 -3.09 -6.66 -56.39
CA LEU A 296 -3.53 -7.92 -55.76
C LEU A 296 -3.02 -8.05 -54.32
N GLY A 297 -1.78 -7.65 -54.04
CA GLY A 297 -1.21 -7.61 -52.70
C GLY A 297 -1.92 -6.60 -51.80
N ALA A 298 -2.20 -5.40 -52.32
CA ALA A 298 -2.96 -4.36 -51.62
C ALA A 298 -4.39 -4.82 -51.29
N TYR A 299 -5.08 -5.42 -52.26
CA TYR A 299 -6.42 -6.01 -52.07
C TYR A 299 -6.41 -7.09 -50.98
N GLY A 300 -5.45 -8.02 -51.02
CA GLY A 300 -5.37 -9.12 -50.06
C GLY A 300 -5.00 -8.66 -48.65
N LEU A 301 -4.12 -7.66 -48.49
CA LEU A 301 -3.81 -7.05 -47.18
C LEU A 301 -5.03 -6.37 -46.57
N ARG A 302 -5.75 -5.56 -47.37
CA ARG A 302 -7.00 -4.91 -46.94
C ARG A 302 -8.04 -5.93 -46.52
N ARG A 303 -8.25 -6.98 -47.32
CA ARG A 303 -9.22 -8.04 -47.03
C ARG A 303 -8.88 -8.80 -45.75
N LEU A 304 -7.59 -9.08 -45.49
CA LEU A 304 -7.15 -9.74 -44.26
C LEU A 304 -7.44 -8.90 -43.00
N VAL A 305 -7.19 -7.59 -43.05
CA VAL A 305 -7.51 -6.67 -41.94
C VAL A 305 -9.02 -6.53 -41.73
N SER A 306 -9.79 -6.37 -42.81
CA SER A 306 -11.26 -6.30 -42.76
C SER A 306 -11.86 -7.60 -42.21
N TYR A 307 -11.34 -8.76 -42.61
CA TYR A 307 -11.72 -10.07 -42.09
C TYR A 307 -11.43 -10.21 -40.59
N ALA A 308 -10.20 -9.87 -40.19
CA ALA A 308 -9.81 -9.91 -38.78
C ALA A 308 -10.71 -8.98 -37.96
N GLY A 309 -10.92 -7.74 -38.40
CA GLY A 309 -11.79 -6.77 -37.72
C GLY A 309 -13.24 -7.24 -37.59
N GLY A 310 -13.81 -7.84 -38.64
CA GLY A 310 -15.16 -8.40 -38.63
C GLY A 310 -15.31 -9.56 -37.65
N ALA A 311 -14.33 -10.45 -37.62
CA ALA A 311 -14.26 -11.54 -36.66
C ALA A 311 -14.17 -11.07 -35.21
N LEU A 312 -13.37 -10.03 -34.92
CA LEU A 312 -13.28 -9.43 -33.57
C LEU A 312 -14.65 -8.91 -33.10
N ILE A 313 -15.40 -8.24 -33.98
CA ILE A 313 -16.76 -7.75 -33.69
C ILE A 313 -17.72 -8.92 -33.49
N TYR A 314 -17.74 -9.89 -34.40
CA TYR A 314 -18.59 -11.08 -34.31
C TYR A 314 -18.39 -11.82 -32.98
N ILE A 315 -17.13 -12.02 -32.57
CA ILE A 315 -16.78 -12.73 -31.33
C ILE A 315 -17.26 -11.94 -30.12
N ARG A 316 -17.05 -10.63 -30.10
CA ARG A 316 -17.55 -9.75 -29.04
C ARG A 316 -19.08 -9.84 -28.93
N GLU A 317 -19.82 -9.77 -30.03
CA GLU A 317 -21.28 -9.77 -30.00
C GLU A 317 -21.88 -11.13 -29.62
N ASN A 318 -21.32 -12.23 -30.12
CA ASN A 318 -21.86 -13.57 -29.90
C ASN A 318 -21.41 -14.22 -28.58
N TYR A 319 -20.15 -14.03 -28.17
CA TYR A 319 -19.64 -14.62 -26.94
C TYR A 319 -19.84 -13.73 -25.70
N SER A 320 -20.00 -12.41 -25.84
CA SER A 320 -20.31 -11.52 -24.69
C SER A 320 -21.62 -11.91 -23.99
N LYS A 321 -22.65 -12.33 -24.75
CA LYS A 321 -23.91 -12.82 -24.19
C LYS A 321 -23.69 -14.06 -23.32
N ARG A 322 -22.92 -15.05 -23.81
CA ARG A 322 -22.60 -16.28 -23.05
C ARG A 322 -21.80 -15.98 -21.79
N LEU A 323 -20.79 -15.10 -21.89
CA LEU A 323 -19.98 -14.69 -20.74
C LEU A 323 -20.81 -13.98 -19.65
N LYS A 324 -21.74 -13.11 -20.05
CA LYS A 324 -22.69 -12.48 -19.12
C LYS A 324 -23.60 -13.49 -18.44
N ILE A 325 -24.12 -14.47 -19.19
CA ILE A 325 -24.95 -15.56 -18.65
C ILE A 325 -24.16 -16.36 -17.62
N ILE A 326 -22.94 -16.80 -17.95
CA ILE A 326 -22.05 -17.55 -17.04
C ILE A 326 -21.77 -16.74 -15.78
N SER A 327 -21.36 -15.47 -15.91
CA SER A 327 -21.02 -14.62 -14.76
C SER A 327 -22.22 -14.38 -13.84
N ASN A 328 -23.39 -14.09 -14.40
CA ASN A 328 -24.61 -13.82 -13.61
C ASN A 328 -25.14 -15.09 -12.94
N SER A 329 -25.22 -16.19 -13.69
CA SER A 329 -25.69 -17.47 -13.16
C SER A 329 -24.74 -18.05 -12.10
N TRP A 330 -23.42 -17.84 -12.25
CA TRP A 330 -22.43 -18.22 -11.23
C TRP A 330 -22.57 -17.41 -9.93
N LYS A 331 -22.83 -16.10 -10.03
CA LYS A 331 -23.12 -15.25 -8.86
C LYS A 331 -24.38 -15.69 -8.14
N LEU A 332 -25.45 -15.99 -8.88
CA LEU A 332 -26.71 -16.48 -8.31
C LEU A 332 -26.51 -17.83 -7.60
N ALA A 333 -25.79 -18.76 -8.22
CA ALA A 333 -25.48 -20.07 -7.64
C ALA A 333 -24.65 -20.01 -6.35
N ASN A 334 -24.05 -18.87 -6.03
CA ASN A 334 -23.23 -18.65 -4.83
C ASN A 334 -23.73 -17.50 -3.93
N ALA A 335 -24.89 -16.89 -4.23
CA ALA A 335 -25.39 -15.71 -3.51
C ALA A 335 -25.82 -16.00 -2.06
N ALA A 336 -26.24 -17.24 -1.77
CA ALA A 336 -26.69 -17.64 -0.43
C ALA A 336 -25.56 -17.69 0.62
N ALA A 337 -24.29 -17.73 0.21
CA ALA A 337 -23.14 -17.70 1.13
C ALA A 337 -22.92 -16.34 1.81
N ASN A 338 -23.53 -15.26 1.29
CA ASN A 338 -23.34 -13.89 1.79
C ASN A 338 -24.44 -13.42 2.78
N GLN A 339 -25.38 -14.29 3.15
CA GLN A 339 -26.53 -13.93 4.00
C GLN A 339 -26.45 -14.45 5.45
N ASP A 340 -25.34 -15.06 5.87
CA ASP A 340 -25.19 -15.64 7.21
C ASP A 340 -24.86 -14.61 8.33
N GLU A 341 -25.02 -13.31 8.08
CA GLU A 341 -25.00 -12.25 9.11
C GLU A 341 -26.27 -11.37 9.07
N ALA A 342 -27.44 -11.96 9.35
CA ALA A 342 -28.61 -11.25 9.89
C ALA A 342 -29.59 -12.24 10.57
N PRO A 343 -30.28 -11.83 11.66
CA PRO A 343 -30.97 -12.78 12.55
C PRO A 343 -32.28 -13.32 11.97
N GLN A 344 -32.55 -14.59 12.31
CA GLN A 344 -33.79 -15.31 12.02
C GLN A 344 -35.03 -14.57 12.53
N VAL A 345 -36.08 -14.48 11.70
CA VAL A 345 -37.47 -14.36 12.12
C VAL A 345 -38.37 -15.15 11.16
N GLY A 346 -39.03 -16.17 11.71
CA GLY A 346 -40.47 -16.45 11.60
C GLY A 346 -41.11 -16.74 10.24
N ASP A 347 -41.58 -17.98 10.13
CA ASP A 347 -42.81 -18.46 9.47
C ASP A 347 -43.03 -18.21 7.97
N LEU A 348 -43.08 -19.32 7.22
CA LEU A 348 -44.17 -19.64 6.30
C LEU A 348 -43.99 -21.09 5.79
N GLU A 349 -44.39 -22.04 6.63
CA GLU A 349 -44.97 -23.30 6.17
C GLU A 349 -46.31 -22.97 5.53
N ASP A 350 -46.42 -23.08 4.20
CA ASP A 350 -47.55 -23.75 3.54
C ASP A 350 -47.32 -23.75 2.02
N SER A 351 -47.91 -24.73 1.33
CA SER A 351 -47.87 -24.99 -0.12
C SER A 351 -46.65 -25.80 -0.61
N LEU A 352 -46.75 -27.03 -1.15
CA LEU A 352 -47.87 -27.80 -1.66
C LEU A 352 -47.54 -29.30 -1.55
N SER A 353 -48.45 -30.04 -0.92
CA SER A 353 -48.61 -31.48 -1.04
C SER A 353 -49.33 -31.85 -2.35
N ALA A 354 -48.99 -33.02 -2.92
CA ALA A 354 -49.84 -34.04 -3.58
C ALA A 354 -49.20 -34.63 -4.89
N PRO A 355 -49.58 -35.84 -5.36
CA PRO A 355 -49.09 -37.14 -4.88
C PRO A 355 -48.77 -38.15 -6.01
N LEU A 356 -48.48 -39.41 -5.64
CA LEU A 356 -48.41 -40.66 -6.44
C LEU A 356 -47.04 -40.94 -7.11
N GLU A 357 -46.48 -42.15 -7.10
CA GLU A 357 -47.08 -43.47 -6.98
C GLU A 357 -46.07 -44.54 -6.53
N THR A 358 -46.63 -45.59 -5.93
CA THR A 358 -46.07 -46.77 -5.26
C THR A 358 -45.15 -47.66 -6.10
N LYS A 359 -44.20 -48.34 -5.43
CA LYS A 359 -44.28 -49.81 -5.22
C LYS A 359 -43.26 -50.32 -4.20
N ALA A 360 -43.80 -50.89 -3.13
CA ALA A 360 -43.09 -51.71 -2.16
C ALA A 360 -42.79 -53.10 -2.73
N VAL A 361 -41.69 -53.71 -2.25
CA VAL A 361 -41.64 -55.14 -1.94
C VAL A 361 -40.89 -55.31 -0.61
N GLU A 362 -41.65 -55.81 0.35
CA GLU A 362 -41.37 -56.55 1.59
C GLU A 362 -40.10 -57.43 1.56
N VAL A 363 -39.48 -57.93 2.64
CA VAL A 363 -39.59 -57.98 4.11
C VAL A 363 -38.34 -58.79 4.53
N GLU A 364 -37.70 -58.51 5.66
CA GLU A 364 -37.55 -59.48 6.78
C GLU A 364 -36.70 -58.88 7.91
N ASP A 365 -37.27 -59.05 9.10
CA ASP A 365 -36.88 -58.58 10.41
C ASP A 365 -35.62 -59.28 10.96
N ASP A 366 -34.98 -58.64 11.94
CA ASP A 366 -34.78 -59.20 13.29
C ASP A 366 -34.03 -58.15 14.14
N ASP A 367 -34.76 -57.49 15.05
CA ASP A 367 -34.58 -57.51 16.53
C ASP A 367 -33.14 -57.76 17.06
N GLU A 368 -32.59 -57.10 18.09
CA GLU A 368 -33.16 -56.44 19.26
C GLU A 368 -32.01 -55.69 19.98
N GLU A 369 -32.37 -54.56 20.59
CA GLU A 369 -31.95 -54.01 21.90
C GLU A 369 -30.69 -54.54 22.63
N GLU A 370 -29.83 -53.63 23.13
CA GLU A 370 -29.92 -53.08 24.50
C GLU A 370 -28.57 -52.56 25.06
N GLN A 371 -28.67 -51.34 25.60
CA GLN A 371 -28.08 -50.78 26.82
C GLN A 371 -26.57 -50.51 27.04
N GLU A 372 -26.39 -49.21 27.32
CA GLU A 372 -25.36 -48.48 28.05
C GLU A 372 -24.88 -49.11 29.37
N GLY A 373 -23.71 -48.66 29.85
CA GLY A 373 -23.55 -48.40 31.29
C GLY A 373 -22.25 -48.81 31.96
N GLU A 374 -21.27 -47.91 31.89
CA GLU A 374 -20.42 -47.43 33.01
C GLU A 374 -19.31 -48.27 33.72
N LEU A 375 -18.19 -47.52 33.90
CA LEU A 375 -17.32 -47.39 35.09
C LEU A 375 -16.24 -48.44 35.43
N ALA A 376 -15.02 -48.07 35.02
CA ALA A 376 -13.81 -47.80 35.84
C ALA A 376 -13.10 -48.92 36.63
N ILE A 377 -11.75 -48.91 36.57
CA ILE A 377 -10.81 -48.60 37.68
C ILE A 377 -9.36 -49.10 37.37
N ALA A 378 -8.43 -48.14 37.46
CA ALA A 378 -7.03 -48.18 37.92
C ALA A 378 -5.97 -49.19 37.41
N GLY A 379 -4.83 -48.63 36.93
CA GLY A 379 -3.68 -48.41 37.85
C GLY A 379 -2.26 -48.84 37.41
N LYS A 380 -1.30 -47.92 37.69
CA LYS A 380 0.19 -48.03 37.88
C LYS A 380 1.08 -47.83 36.62
N SER A 381 1.85 -46.73 36.51
CA SER A 381 3.17 -46.34 37.11
C SER A 381 4.35 -47.16 36.53
N ALA A 382 5.56 -46.68 36.20
CA ALA A 382 6.32 -45.46 36.53
C ALA A 382 7.61 -45.33 35.66
N ALA A 383 8.21 -44.12 35.65
CA ALA A 383 9.65 -43.74 35.51
C ALA A 383 10.38 -44.07 34.17
N ALA A 384 11.41 -43.35 33.67
CA ALA A 384 12.33 -42.32 34.17
C ALA A 384 12.97 -41.54 32.98
N SER A 385 13.65 -40.45 33.32
CA SER A 385 14.38 -39.46 32.50
C SER A 385 15.60 -39.96 31.69
N ALA A 386 15.91 -39.30 30.56
CA ALA A 386 17.29 -38.94 30.16
C ALA A 386 17.34 -37.88 29.04
N SER A 387 18.11 -36.82 29.29
CA SER A 387 18.73 -35.84 28.37
C SER A 387 19.54 -36.51 27.23
N ALA A 388 19.74 -35.96 26.02
CA ALA A 388 20.52 -34.75 25.68
C ALA A 388 20.49 -34.51 24.11
N PRO A 389 21.15 -33.47 23.56
CA PRO A 389 20.64 -32.68 22.43
C PRO A 389 21.20 -33.07 21.04
N SER A 390 20.41 -32.87 19.98
CA SER A 390 20.92 -32.88 18.60
C SER A 390 20.83 -31.47 18.00
N LYS A 391 22.01 -30.97 17.62
CA LYS A 391 22.25 -29.69 16.95
C LYS A 391 21.48 -29.60 15.62
N LYS A 392 20.68 -28.55 15.44
CA LYS A 392 20.35 -27.99 14.11
C LYS A 392 20.57 -26.48 14.15
N GLY A 393 21.38 -26.04 13.19
CA GLY A 393 22.05 -24.73 13.17
C GLY A 393 21.16 -23.56 12.77
N PHE A 394 21.34 -22.46 13.49
CA PHE A 394 21.73 -21.10 13.06
C PHE A 394 21.13 -20.42 11.79
N PHE A 395 20.44 -21.08 10.86
CA PHE A 395 19.95 -20.44 9.62
C PHE A 395 18.45 -20.10 9.59
N ALA A 396 17.76 -20.18 10.73
CA ALA A 396 16.34 -19.81 10.85
C ALA A 396 16.10 -18.35 11.29
N SER A 397 17.17 -17.56 11.50
CA SER A 397 17.09 -16.20 12.08
C SER A 397 17.09 -15.06 11.04
N LEU A 398 17.09 -15.36 9.73
CA LEU A 398 17.19 -14.34 8.68
C LEU A 398 15.90 -14.13 7.86
N CYS A 399 14.80 -14.81 8.21
CA CYS A 399 13.48 -14.58 7.62
C CYS A 399 12.56 -14.00 8.68
N GLY A 400 12.10 -12.76 8.45
CA GLY A 400 11.18 -12.05 9.33
C GLY A 400 9.98 -12.91 9.73
N ALA A 401 9.65 -12.86 11.02
CA ALA A 401 8.55 -13.61 11.60
C ALA A 401 7.22 -13.17 10.95
N ARG A 402 6.69 -14.03 10.08
CA ARG A 402 5.35 -13.90 9.50
C ARG A 402 4.33 -14.40 10.52
N ARG A 403 3.31 -13.58 10.81
CA ARG A 403 2.11 -13.95 11.58
C ARG A 403 1.41 -15.10 10.84
N GLN A 404 1.69 -16.34 11.23
CA GLN A 404 0.85 -17.48 10.85
C GLN A 404 -0.49 -17.30 11.56
N VAL A 405 -1.51 -16.87 10.82
CA VAL A 405 -2.87 -17.23 11.19
C VAL A 405 -2.90 -18.75 11.18
N VAL A 406 -3.02 -19.36 12.36
CA VAL A 406 -3.16 -20.81 12.52
C VAL A 406 -4.50 -21.21 11.91
N THR A 407 -4.50 -21.42 10.60
CA THR A 407 -5.43 -22.35 9.97
C THR A 407 -4.87 -23.73 10.22
N LYS A 408 -5.54 -24.50 11.08
CA LYS A 408 -5.25 -25.91 11.31
C LYS A 408 -5.11 -26.60 9.95
N MET A 409 -3.97 -27.25 9.70
CA MET A 409 -3.88 -28.25 8.63
C MET A 409 -4.96 -29.32 8.89
N PRO A 410 -5.82 -29.67 7.92
CA PRO A 410 -6.74 -30.77 8.09
C PRO A 410 -5.96 -32.08 7.96
N THR A 411 -5.82 -32.81 9.05
CA THR A 411 -5.48 -34.24 9.04
C THR A 411 -6.73 -35.06 8.71
N ASP A 412 -7.31 -34.89 7.51
CA ASP A 412 -8.70 -35.33 7.24
C ASP A 412 -8.83 -36.28 6.04
N LYS A 413 -8.20 -37.47 6.11
CA LYS A 413 -8.66 -38.58 5.24
C LYS A 413 -9.81 -39.39 5.86
N LEU A 414 -9.91 -39.42 7.20
CA LEU A 414 -11.00 -40.10 7.91
C LEU A 414 -12.18 -39.18 8.25
N ASP A 415 -11.91 -37.92 8.62
CA ASP A 415 -12.96 -36.94 9.00
C ASP A 415 -13.80 -36.47 7.78
N ARG A 416 -13.25 -36.55 6.56
CA ARG A 416 -13.93 -36.18 5.31
C ARG A 416 -15.14 -37.08 4.99
N LYS A 417 -15.09 -38.36 5.37
CA LYS A 417 -16.23 -39.29 5.16
C LYS A 417 -17.34 -39.05 6.19
N GLN A 418 -16.97 -38.73 7.44
CA GLN A 418 -17.92 -38.46 8.53
C GLN A 418 -18.69 -37.15 8.31
N LYS A 419 -18.01 -36.07 7.93
CA LYS A 419 -18.66 -34.79 7.56
C LYS A 419 -19.52 -34.86 6.30
N LEU A 420 -19.25 -35.79 5.39
CA LEU A 420 -20.08 -35.98 4.18
C LEU A 420 -21.46 -36.56 4.53
N GLN A 421 -21.52 -37.40 5.57
CA GLN A 421 -22.76 -38.07 6.00
C GLN A 421 -23.66 -37.13 6.82
N GLU A 422 -23.09 -36.22 7.61
CA GLU A 422 -23.84 -35.17 8.33
C GLU A 422 -24.35 -34.04 7.41
N ASN A 423 -23.60 -33.67 6.36
CA ASN A 423 -24.00 -32.60 5.44
C ASN A 423 -25.09 -32.99 4.42
N LEU A 424 -25.41 -34.28 4.27
CA LEU A 424 -26.49 -34.75 3.40
C LEU A 424 -27.90 -34.43 3.94
N GLN A 425 -28.01 -34.02 5.20
CA GLN A 425 -29.29 -33.67 5.85
C GLN A 425 -29.69 -32.19 5.66
N ALA A 426 -28.80 -31.31 5.21
CA ALA A 426 -29.09 -29.90 4.94
C ALA A 426 -29.30 -29.65 3.44
N VAL A 427 -30.31 -28.86 3.08
CA VAL A 427 -30.58 -28.49 1.67
C VAL A 427 -29.38 -27.69 1.12
N PRO A 428 -28.68 -28.16 0.08
CA PRO A 428 -27.52 -27.46 -0.47
C PRO A 428 -27.88 -26.08 -1.03
N ARG A 429 -27.12 -25.04 -0.68
CA ARG A 429 -27.41 -23.64 -1.09
C ARG A 429 -26.34 -22.99 -1.96
N THR A 430 -25.15 -23.58 -2.04
CA THR A 430 -24.05 -23.11 -2.89
C THR A 430 -23.73 -24.12 -3.97
N PHE A 431 -23.04 -23.69 -5.03
CA PHE A 431 -22.61 -24.59 -6.09
C PHE A 431 -21.74 -25.74 -5.57
N ASP A 432 -20.76 -25.47 -4.70
CA ASP A 432 -19.90 -26.53 -4.13
C ASP A 432 -20.72 -27.59 -3.37
N GLN A 433 -21.65 -27.15 -2.51
CA GLN A 433 -22.52 -28.06 -1.75
C GLN A 433 -23.42 -28.88 -2.69
N MET A 434 -24.06 -28.22 -3.66
CA MET A 434 -24.97 -28.88 -4.60
C MET A 434 -24.23 -29.85 -5.53
N PHE A 435 -23.01 -29.51 -5.93
CA PHE A 435 -22.15 -30.38 -6.74
C PHE A 435 -21.75 -31.65 -5.98
N ARG A 436 -21.34 -31.52 -4.72
CA ARG A 436 -21.03 -32.67 -3.85
C ARG A 436 -22.25 -33.56 -3.62
N PHE A 437 -23.41 -32.95 -3.40
CA PHE A 437 -24.69 -33.65 -3.28
C PHE A 437 -25.02 -34.44 -4.56
N ASN A 438 -24.96 -33.80 -5.73
CA ASN A 438 -25.25 -34.47 -7.00
C ASN A 438 -24.20 -35.52 -7.37
N MET A 439 -22.93 -35.36 -6.99
CA MET A 439 -21.93 -36.42 -7.11
C MET A 439 -22.29 -37.67 -6.29
N ALA A 440 -22.83 -37.46 -5.08
CA ALA A 440 -23.27 -38.55 -4.23
C ALA A 440 -24.49 -39.27 -4.83
N VAL A 441 -25.48 -38.51 -5.30
CA VAL A 441 -26.69 -39.03 -5.97
C VAL A 441 -26.35 -39.79 -7.25
N MET A 442 -25.39 -39.30 -8.04
CA MET A 442 -24.95 -39.96 -9.28
C MET A 442 -23.95 -41.11 -9.04
N ASN A 443 -23.65 -41.46 -7.79
CA ASN A 443 -22.72 -42.53 -7.38
C ASN A 443 -21.30 -42.39 -7.99
N VAL A 444 -20.81 -41.15 -8.15
CA VAL A 444 -19.45 -40.84 -8.66
C VAL A 444 -18.51 -40.26 -7.59
N GLN A 445 -18.93 -40.28 -6.34
CA GLN A 445 -18.25 -39.72 -5.18
C GLN A 445 -16.85 -40.31 -4.86
N THR A 446 -16.50 -41.47 -5.44
CA THR A 446 -15.17 -42.09 -5.30
C THR A 446 -14.11 -41.49 -6.25
N GLN A 447 -14.50 -40.59 -7.16
CA GLN A 447 -13.58 -40.00 -8.15
C GLN A 447 -12.86 -38.78 -7.57
N GLU A 448 -11.66 -38.97 -7.01
CA GLU A 448 -10.88 -37.90 -6.35
C GLU A 448 -10.58 -36.70 -7.28
N TRP A 449 -10.34 -36.94 -8.57
CA TRP A 449 -10.02 -35.89 -9.54
C TRP A 449 -11.17 -34.88 -9.73
N MET A 450 -12.43 -35.26 -9.47
CA MET A 450 -13.57 -34.34 -9.60
C MET A 450 -13.54 -33.25 -8.53
N TYR A 451 -13.02 -33.56 -7.33
CA TYR A 451 -12.83 -32.56 -6.26
C TYR A 451 -11.71 -31.58 -6.62
N GLU A 452 -10.63 -32.04 -7.26
CA GLU A 452 -9.54 -31.17 -7.70
C GLU A 452 -9.99 -30.15 -8.76
N VAL A 453 -10.91 -30.55 -9.65
CA VAL A 453 -11.54 -29.64 -10.62
C VAL A 453 -12.51 -28.69 -9.90
N LEU A 454 -13.32 -29.20 -8.97
CA LEU A 454 -14.29 -28.42 -8.20
C LEU A 454 -13.60 -27.29 -7.41
N ASP A 455 -12.51 -27.61 -6.72
CA ASP A 455 -11.74 -26.66 -5.90
C ASP A 455 -11.14 -25.51 -6.73
N SER A 456 -10.91 -25.72 -8.02
CA SER A 456 -10.41 -24.70 -8.96
C SER A 456 -11.51 -24.12 -9.86
N PHE A 457 -12.76 -24.59 -9.74
CA PHE A 457 -13.81 -24.28 -10.71
C PHE A 457 -14.22 -22.82 -10.67
N ASP A 458 -14.22 -22.19 -9.49
CA ASP A 458 -14.46 -20.74 -9.35
C ASP A 458 -13.44 -19.91 -10.14
N SER A 459 -12.15 -20.26 -10.02
CA SER A 459 -11.07 -19.61 -10.76
C SER A 459 -11.19 -19.84 -12.27
N ILE A 460 -11.62 -21.02 -12.71
CA ILE A 460 -11.87 -21.34 -14.12
C ILE A 460 -13.00 -20.46 -14.67
N VAL A 461 -14.13 -20.37 -13.96
CA VAL A 461 -15.29 -19.58 -14.37
C VAL A 461 -14.95 -18.09 -14.48
N HIS A 462 -14.19 -17.54 -13.54
CA HIS A 462 -13.75 -16.15 -13.60
C HIS A 462 -12.68 -15.89 -14.69
N SER A 463 -12.01 -16.93 -15.20
CA SER A 463 -10.93 -16.78 -16.18
C SER A 463 -11.35 -16.99 -17.63
N ILE A 464 -12.59 -17.42 -17.90
CA ILE A 464 -13.02 -17.81 -19.25
C ILE A 464 -12.95 -16.68 -20.29
N ALA A 465 -13.11 -15.43 -19.86
CA ALA A 465 -12.97 -14.28 -20.75
C ALA A 465 -11.51 -14.06 -21.22
N GLN A 466 -10.53 -14.66 -20.52
CA GLN A 466 -9.10 -14.49 -20.77
C GLN A 466 -8.48 -15.84 -21.13
N SER A 467 -8.28 -16.10 -22.42
CA SER A 467 -7.79 -17.39 -22.94
C SER A 467 -6.48 -17.86 -22.27
N GLN A 468 -5.51 -16.97 -22.10
CA GLN A 468 -4.24 -17.28 -21.44
C GLN A 468 -4.41 -17.61 -19.96
N ARG A 469 -5.30 -16.90 -19.27
CA ARG A 469 -5.58 -17.13 -17.84
C ARG A 469 -6.30 -18.45 -17.62
N LEU A 470 -7.29 -18.75 -18.46
CA LEU A 470 -7.97 -20.05 -18.47
C LEU A 470 -6.99 -21.20 -18.69
N GLN A 471 -6.02 -21.03 -19.61
CA GLN A 471 -4.99 -22.04 -19.84
C GLN A 471 -4.15 -22.30 -18.58
N VAL A 472 -3.70 -21.27 -17.88
CA VAL A 472 -2.92 -21.42 -16.63
C VAL A 472 -3.71 -22.18 -15.56
N GLU A 473 -5.01 -21.86 -15.38
CA GLU A 473 -5.86 -22.59 -14.43
C GLU A 473 -5.99 -24.06 -14.81
N CYS A 474 -6.22 -24.35 -16.10
CA CYS A 474 -6.29 -25.72 -16.61
C CYS A 474 -4.95 -26.47 -16.46
N ASP A 475 -3.82 -25.81 -16.68
CA ASP A 475 -2.48 -26.42 -16.53
C ASP A 475 -2.23 -26.79 -15.05
N VAL A 476 -2.59 -25.91 -14.10
CA VAL A 476 -2.51 -26.20 -12.65
C VAL A 476 -3.45 -27.33 -12.25
N VAL A 477 -4.69 -27.32 -12.75
CA VAL A 477 -5.66 -28.42 -12.49
C VAL A 477 -5.16 -29.73 -13.08
N THR A 478 -4.50 -29.71 -14.23
CA THR A 478 -3.90 -30.91 -14.84
C THR A 478 -2.84 -31.51 -13.93
N LEU A 479 -2.01 -30.68 -13.28
CA LEU A 479 -1.04 -31.15 -12.28
C LEU A 479 -1.72 -31.78 -11.07
N ARG A 480 -2.83 -31.21 -10.59
CA ARG A 480 -3.62 -31.77 -9.47
C ARG A 480 -4.26 -33.09 -9.84
N ILE A 481 -4.91 -33.18 -11.00
CA ILE A 481 -5.51 -34.42 -11.53
C ILE A 481 -4.44 -35.50 -11.72
N ALA A 482 -3.24 -35.15 -12.19
CA ALA A 482 -2.15 -36.10 -12.35
C ALA A 482 -1.70 -36.73 -11.01
N LYS A 483 -1.99 -36.11 -9.87
CA LYS A 483 -1.75 -36.67 -8.53
C LYS A 483 -2.96 -37.40 -7.94
N ALA A 484 -4.17 -37.10 -8.40
CA ALA A 484 -5.38 -37.81 -7.99
C ALA A 484 -5.43 -39.25 -8.54
N SER A 485 -6.14 -40.13 -7.83
CA SER A 485 -6.35 -41.52 -8.24
C SER A 485 -7.67 -41.69 -9.02
N GLY A 486 -7.67 -42.56 -10.05
CA GLY A 486 -8.88 -42.93 -10.80
C GLY A 486 -8.79 -42.70 -12.33
N ASP A 487 -9.73 -43.29 -13.05
CA ASP A 487 -9.91 -43.09 -14.50
C ASP A 487 -10.68 -41.79 -14.75
N VAL A 488 -10.09 -40.88 -15.53
CA VAL A 488 -10.60 -39.51 -15.73
C VAL A 488 -11.61 -39.51 -16.87
N LYS A 489 -12.88 -39.23 -16.55
CA LYS A 489 -13.99 -39.14 -17.51
C LYS A 489 -14.67 -37.79 -17.41
N PHE A 490 -14.22 -36.82 -18.23
CA PHE A 490 -14.73 -35.44 -18.21
C PHE A 490 -16.26 -35.32 -18.40
N LYS A 491 -16.88 -36.27 -19.13
CA LYS A 491 -18.34 -36.36 -19.27
C LYS A 491 -19.09 -36.44 -17.94
N ASN A 492 -18.51 -37.08 -16.92
CA ASN A 492 -19.13 -37.20 -15.60
C ASN A 492 -19.22 -35.84 -14.90
N PHE A 493 -18.13 -35.06 -14.96
CA PHE A 493 -18.11 -33.71 -14.38
C PHE A 493 -19.11 -32.79 -15.08
N ARG A 494 -19.20 -32.85 -16.42
CA ARG A 494 -20.21 -32.10 -17.20
C ARG A 494 -21.63 -32.35 -16.71
N ALA A 495 -21.99 -33.62 -16.51
CA ALA A 495 -23.33 -34.01 -16.09
C ALA A 495 -23.66 -33.50 -14.66
N VAL A 496 -22.73 -33.68 -13.72
CA VAL A 496 -22.89 -33.21 -12.34
C VAL A 496 -22.94 -31.68 -12.29
N MET A 497 -22.08 -30.99 -13.03
CA MET A 497 -22.05 -29.52 -13.11
C MET A 497 -23.40 -28.96 -13.56
N LEU A 498 -23.94 -29.45 -14.69
CA LEU A 498 -25.22 -28.97 -15.23
C LEU A 498 -26.39 -29.27 -14.30
N SER A 499 -26.43 -30.47 -13.70
CA SER A 499 -27.46 -30.83 -12.73
C SER A 499 -27.45 -29.89 -11.51
N SER A 500 -26.26 -29.49 -11.05
CA SER A 500 -26.09 -28.63 -9.88
C SER A 500 -26.47 -27.19 -10.15
N LEU A 501 -26.08 -26.63 -11.30
CA LEU A 501 -26.47 -25.28 -11.69
C LEU A 501 -27.98 -25.17 -11.93
N ARG A 502 -28.59 -26.17 -12.55
CA ARG A 502 -30.04 -26.23 -12.76
C ARG A 502 -30.80 -26.28 -11.44
N ALA A 503 -30.31 -27.04 -10.46
CA ALA A 503 -30.94 -27.14 -9.15
C ALA A 503 -30.90 -25.83 -8.34
N LEU A 504 -29.85 -25.03 -8.50
CA LEU A 504 -29.66 -23.77 -7.77
C LEU A 504 -30.37 -22.57 -8.41
N SER A 505 -30.72 -22.63 -9.69
CA SER A 505 -31.37 -21.53 -10.41
C SER A 505 -32.57 -21.98 -11.26
N PRO A 506 -33.57 -22.68 -10.70
CA PRO A 506 -34.65 -23.26 -11.51
C PRO A 506 -35.56 -22.22 -12.18
N LYS A 507 -35.64 -20.99 -11.63
CA LYS A 507 -36.48 -19.91 -12.16
C LYS A 507 -35.85 -19.15 -13.34
N ASP A 508 -34.52 -19.01 -13.34
CA ASP A 508 -33.79 -18.25 -14.36
C ASP A 508 -33.12 -19.15 -15.41
N TRP A 509 -33.12 -20.48 -15.23
CA TRP A 509 -32.46 -21.43 -16.13
C TRP A 509 -33.19 -21.55 -17.48
N SER A 510 -32.51 -21.15 -18.56
CA SER A 510 -33.01 -21.24 -19.94
C SER A 510 -32.14 -22.15 -20.82
N PRO A 511 -32.58 -22.54 -22.03
CA PRO A 511 -31.72 -23.25 -22.99
C PRO A 511 -30.40 -22.52 -23.27
N ASP A 512 -30.41 -21.18 -23.25
CA ASP A 512 -29.19 -20.38 -23.43
C ASP A 512 -28.17 -20.58 -22.29
N HIS A 513 -28.64 -20.87 -21.08
CA HIS A 513 -27.76 -21.24 -19.96
C HIS A 513 -27.08 -22.58 -20.21
N GLU A 514 -27.82 -23.58 -20.71
CA GLU A 514 -27.21 -24.87 -21.08
C GLU A 514 -26.16 -24.69 -22.17
N VAL A 515 -26.46 -23.93 -23.22
CA VAL A 515 -25.52 -23.67 -24.32
C VAL A 515 -24.25 -22.98 -23.79
N ALA A 516 -24.40 -21.97 -22.93
CA ALA A 516 -23.27 -21.22 -22.38
C ALA A 516 -22.37 -22.08 -21.46
N TRP A 517 -22.97 -22.85 -20.54
CA TRP A 517 -22.21 -23.71 -19.61
C TRP A 517 -21.59 -24.93 -20.29
N ASN A 518 -22.26 -25.49 -21.31
CA ASN A 518 -21.68 -26.54 -22.15
C ASN A 518 -20.46 -26.02 -22.92
N TRP A 519 -20.57 -24.83 -23.50
CA TRP A 519 -19.45 -24.19 -24.20
C TRP A 519 -18.24 -23.93 -23.28
N LEU A 520 -18.48 -23.47 -22.04
CA LEU A 520 -17.43 -23.34 -21.02
C LEU A 520 -16.75 -24.68 -20.77
N TRP A 521 -17.53 -25.73 -20.51
CA TRP A 521 -16.97 -27.02 -20.15
C TRP A 521 -16.24 -27.68 -21.32
N GLU A 522 -16.77 -27.62 -22.55
CA GLU A 522 -16.09 -28.15 -23.74
C GLU A 522 -14.73 -27.47 -23.98
N THR A 523 -14.65 -26.17 -23.67
CA THR A 523 -13.38 -25.43 -23.73
C THR A 523 -12.39 -25.93 -22.69
N VAL A 524 -12.83 -26.11 -21.45
CA VAL A 524 -12.01 -26.65 -20.34
C VAL A 524 -11.58 -28.09 -20.64
N GLU A 525 -12.49 -28.94 -21.07
CA GLU A 525 -12.25 -30.34 -21.41
C GLU A 525 -11.20 -30.48 -22.52
N ARG A 526 -11.26 -29.63 -23.55
CA ARG A 526 -10.26 -29.59 -24.62
C ARG A 526 -8.86 -29.25 -24.09
N LEU A 527 -8.76 -28.26 -23.20
CA LEU A 527 -7.47 -27.85 -22.60
C LEU A 527 -6.90 -28.94 -21.67
N LEU A 528 -7.73 -29.49 -20.78
CA LEU A 528 -7.32 -30.55 -19.87
C LEU A 528 -6.91 -31.83 -20.63
N SER A 529 -7.68 -32.21 -21.65
CA SER A 529 -7.40 -33.41 -22.46
C SER A 529 -6.07 -33.32 -23.21
N LYS A 530 -5.65 -32.12 -23.60
CA LYS A 530 -4.37 -31.88 -24.29
C LYS A 530 -3.16 -32.22 -23.40
N GLU A 531 -3.26 -31.99 -22.08
CA GLU A 531 -2.13 -32.10 -21.16
C GLU A 531 -2.25 -33.26 -20.14
N LEU A 532 -3.41 -33.90 -19.96
CA LEU A 532 -3.71 -34.89 -18.90
C LEU A 532 -2.65 -35.97 -18.62
N LYS A 533 -1.94 -36.49 -19.65
CA LYS A 533 -0.97 -37.59 -19.50
C LYS A 533 0.50 -37.15 -19.49
N LYS A 534 0.79 -35.92 -19.88
CA LYS A 534 2.17 -35.42 -20.07
C LYS A 534 2.91 -35.10 -18.75
N PRO A 535 2.28 -34.55 -17.69
CA PRO A 535 2.97 -34.16 -16.47
C PRO A 535 3.75 -35.28 -15.78
N ARG A 536 3.20 -36.50 -15.68
CA ARG A 536 3.90 -37.64 -15.06
C ARG A 536 5.15 -38.05 -15.84
N ALA A 537 5.11 -37.93 -17.17
CA ALA A 537 6.26 -38.23 -18.02
C ALA A 537 7.35 -37.17 -17.83
N ARG A 538 6.98 -35.88 -17.86
CA ARG A 538 7.87 -34.73 -17.67
C ARG A 538 8.51 -34.74 -16.26
N GLU A 539 7.74 -35.01 -15.21
CA GLU A 539 8.22 -35.13 -13.82
C GLU A 539 9.34 -36.19 -13.71
N ARG A 540 9.17 -37.33 -14.38
CA ARG A 540 10.14 -38.43 -14.34
C ARG A 540 11.43 -38.08 -15.10
N ILE A 541 11.32 -37.43 -16.26
CA ILE A 541 12.48 -37.01 -17.08
C ILE A 541 13.29 -35.98 -16.30
N LEU A 542 12.63 -34.90 -15.86
CA LEU A 542 13.27 -33.81 -15.13
C LEU A 542 13.83 -34.27 -13.77
N GLY A 543 13.10 -35.11 -13.04
CA GLY A 543 13.55 -35.66 -11.76
C GLY A 543 14.76 -36.57 -11.88
N ARG A 544 14.89 -37.32 -12.99
CA ARG A 544 16.09 -38.14 -13.26
C ARG A 544 17.29 -37.25 -13.54
N PHE A 545 17.14 -36.28 -14.44
CA PHE A 545 18.22 -35.35 -14.81
C PHE A 545 18.74 -34.56 -13.61
N LEU A 546 17.85 -33.94 -12.83
CA LEU A 546 18.25 -33.15 -11.67
C LEU A 546 18.86 -33.99 -10.54
N GLY A 547 18.47 -35.26 -10.43
CA GLY A 547 19.08 -36.21 -9.49
C GLY A 547 20.48 -36.68 -9.91
N SER A 548 20.81 -36.61 -11.20
CA SER A 548 22.12 -36.96 -11.76
C SER A 548 22.96 -35.74 -12.16
N LEU A 549 22.54 -34.53 -11.78
CA LEU A 549 23.20 -33.28 -12.17
C LEU A 549 24.51 -33.09 -11.40
N GLU A 550 25.64 -33.16 -12.11
CA GLU A 550 26.98 -32.90 -11.56
C GLU A 550 27.17 -31.41 -11.21
N ASP A 551 28.01 -31.12 -10.21
CA ASP A 551 28.21 -29.75 -9.73
C ASP A 551 28.88 -28.83 -10.76
N GLU A 552 29.70 -29.39 -11.65
CA GLU A 552 30.35 -28.67 -12.76
C GLU A 552 29.33 -28.17 -13.79
N LEU A 553 28.47 -29.07 -14.28
CA LEU A 553 27.39 -28.72 -15.21
C LEU A 553 26.36 -27.77 -14.58
N ARG A 554 26.06 -27.95 -13.28
CA ARG A 554 25.21 -27.02 -12.53
C ARG A 554 25.80 -25.61 -12.50
N GLN A 555 27.12 -25.49 -12.33
CA GLN A 555 27.79 -24.19 -12.33
C GLN A 555 27.79 -23.55 -13.73
N GLU A 556 28.02 -24.33 -14.78
CA GLU A 556 27.95 -23.84 -16.17
C GLU A 556 26.55 -23.32 -16.53
N ILE A 557 25.48 -24.02 -16.12
CA ILE A 557 24.09 -23.55 -16.30
C ILE A 557 23.89 -22.20 -15.60
N ARG A 558 24.36 -22.04 -14.36
CA ARG A 558 24.17 -20.79 -13.59
C ARG A 558 24.82 -19.58 -14.24
N GLU A 559 25.96 -19.76 -14.90
CA GLU A 559 26.69 -18.68 -15.57
C GLU A 559 26.03 -18.33 -16.91
N LYS A 560 25.83 -19.32 -17.79
CA LYS A 560 25.32 -19.11 -19.15
C LYS A 560 23.90 -18.55 -19.20
N VAL A 561 23.04 -18.90 -18.25
CA VAL A 561 21.62 -18.48 -18.26
C VAL A 561 21.44 -16.98 -18.17
N PHE A 562 22.18 -16.31 -17.28
CA PHE A 562 22.03 -14.87 -17.11
C PHE A 562 22.63 -14.11 -18.29
N ASP A 563 23.79 -14.55 -18.80
CA ASP A 563 24.39 -14.00 -20.02
C ASP A 563 23.39 -14.09 -21.18
N ARG A 564 22.79 -15.27 -21.39
CA ARG A 564 21.81 -15.47 -22.46
C ARG A 564 20.54 -14.64 -22.26
N PHE A 565 20.07 -14.50 -21.03
CA PHE A 565 18.92 -13.64 -20.72
C PHE A 565 19.22 -12.17 -21.02
N PHE A 566 20.39 -11.66 -20.65
CA PHE A 566 20.78 -10.26 -20.90
C PHE A 566 20.99 -9.99 -22.40
N GLU A 567 21.40 -10.99 -23.19
CA GLU A 567 21.40 -10.89 -24.65
C GLU A 567 19.98 -10.75 -25.23
N LEU A 568 19.03 -11.55 -24.74
CA LEU A 568 17.64 -11.54 -25.21
C LEU A 568 16.85 -10.32 -24.72
N ALA A 569 17.14 -9.84 -23.51
CA ALA A 569 16.49 -8.68 -22.90
C ALA A 569 17.51 -7.83 -22.12
N PRO A 570 18.23 -6.93 -22.79
CA PRO A 570 19.27 -6.10 -22.16
C PRO A 570 18.76 -5.26 -20.99
N GLY A 571 17.51 -4.76 -21.07
CA GLY A 571 16.87 -4.03 -19.96
C GLY A 571 16.68 -4.86 -18.68
N GLY A 572 16.76 -6.19 -18.77
CA GLY A 572 16.75 -7.08 -17.62
C GLY A 572 17.96 -6.91 -16.71
N GLU A 573 19.14 -6.53 -17.26
CA GLU A 573 20.39 -6.39 -16.50
C GLU A 573 20.26 -5.39 -15.33
N GLU A 574 19.49 -4.32 -15.52
CA GLU A 574 19.27 -3.30 -14.48
C GLU A 574 18.60 -3.86 -13.22
N HIS A 575 17.79 -4.91 -13.36
CA HIS A 575 17.09 -5.58 -12.26
C HIS A 575 17.94 -6.63 -11.54
N PHE A 576 19.09 -7.03 -12.10
CA PHE A 576 19.96 -8.08 -11.58
C PHE A 576 21.32 -7.56 -11.09
N LYS A 577 21.36 -6.38 -10.44
CA LYS A 577 22.54 -5.82 -9.75
C LYS A 577 22.85 -6.54 -8.42
N GLN A 578 23.14 -7.83 -8.49
CA GLN A 578 23.36 -8.68 -7.32
C GLN A 578 24.71 -9.39 -7.41
N SER A 579 25.26 -9.82 -6.27
CA SER A 579 26.48 -10.65 -6.27
C SER A 579 26.27 -11.95 -7.03
N SER A 580 27.32 -12.50 -7.67
CA SER A 580 27.25 -13.79 -8.38
C SER A 580 26.73 -14.93 -7.49
N THR A 581 27.05 -14.89 -6.17
CA THR A 581 26.50 -15.85 -5.19
C THR A 581 24.97 -15.79 -5.12
N ARG A 582 24.38 -14.60 -5.20
CA ARG A 582 22.93 -14.42 -5.18
C ARG A 582 22.29 -14.83 -6.50
N LEU A 583 22.95 -14.57 -7.64
CA LEU A 583 22.50 -15.04 -8.95
C LEU A 583 22.48 -16.57 -9.01
N ASN A 584 23.53 -17.23 -8.52
CA ASN A 584 23.59 -18.70 -8.40
C ASN A 584 22.44 -19.25 -7.54
N PHE A 585 22.16 -18.61 -6.40
CA PHE A 585 21.02 -18.98 -5.56
C PHE A 585 19.68 -18.82 -6.28
N ILE A 586 19.49 -17.75 -7.06
CA ILE A 586 18.27 -17.54 -7.86
C ILE A 586 18.13 -18.63 -8.93
N ALA A 587 19.22 -18.96 -9.61
CA ALA A 587 19.25 -20.02 -10.61
C ALA A 587 18.90 -21.39 -10.02
N ASP A 588 19.47 -21.74 -8.86
CA ASP A 588 19.11 -22.96 -8.14
C ASP A 588 17.62 -23.00 -7.77
N LYS A 589 17.08 -21.89 -7.29
CA LYS A 589 15.66 -21.78 -6.94
C LYS A 589 14.74 -21.86 -8.15
N ALA A 590 15.14 -21.30 -9.30
CA ALA A 590 14.39 -21.44 -10.55
C ALA A 590 14.29 -22.92 -10.95
N ILE A 591 15.40 -23.66 -10.93
CA ILE A 591 15.44 -25.09 -11.21
C ILE A 591 14.60 -25.88 -10.19
N GLU A 592 14.75 -25.60 -8.89
CA GLU A 592 14.00 -26.29 -7.83
C GLU A 592 12.48 -26.12 -8.00
N LEU A 593 12.02 -24.89 -8.28
CA LEU A 593 10.60 -24.60 -8.47
C LEU A 593 9.99 -25.37 -9.65
N THR A 594 10.74 -25.60 -10.73
CA THR A 594 10.23 -26.36 -11.89
C THR A 594 9.91 -27.81 -11.54
N LEU A 595 10.77 -28.46 -10.75
CA LEU A 595 10.54 -29.83 -10.30
C LEU A 595 9.51 -29.91 -9.17
N GLU A 596 9.56 -28.95 -8.24
CA GLU A 596 8.63 -28.89 -7.10
C GLU A 596 7.19 -28.69 -7.57
N LEU A 597 6.97 -27.91 -8.63
CA LEU A 597 5.65 -27.70 -9.23
C LEU A 597 5.00 -29.02 -9.69
N TYR A 598 5.79 -29.98 -10.19
CA TYR A 598 5.28 -31.31 -10.51
C TYR A 598 5.03 -32.16 -9.26
N LYS A 599 5.85 -32.02 -8.21
CA LYS A 599 5.76 -32.86 -6.99
C LYS A 599 4.61 -32.43 -6.07
N GLU A 600 4.55 -31.14 -5.74
CA GLU A 600 3.62 -30.55 -4.77
C GLU A 600 2.93 -29.28 -5.33
N PRO A 601 2.11 -29.41 -6.40
CA PRO A 601 1.61 -28.26 -7.17
C PRO A 601 0.87 -27.21 -6.33
N ILE A 602 0.09 -27.62 -5.33
CA ILE A 602 -0.69 -26.69 -4.48
C ILE A 602 0.25 -25.77 -3.67
N LYS A 603 1.22 -26.36 -2.96
CA LYS A 603 2.17 -25.60 -2.14
C LYS A 603 3.08 -24.74 -3.00
N THR A 604 3.53 -25.25 -4.14
CA THR A 604 4.40 -24.49 -5.05
C THR A 604 3.67 -23.31 -5.67
N VAL A 605 2.39 -23.46 -6.06
CA VAL A 605 1.56 -22.33 -6.54
C VAL A 605 1.44 -21.25 -5.48
N ASP A 606 1.17 -21.60 -4.22
CA ASP A 606 1.11 -20.64 -3.11
C ASP A 606 2.46 -19.91 -2.90
N ALA A 607 3.57 -20.65 -2.96
CA ALA A 607 4.92 -20.10 -2.85
C ALA A 607 5.27 -19.16 -4.02
N ILE A 608 4.86 -19.53 -5.24
CA ILE A 608 5.04 -18.71 -6.44
C ILE A 608 4.19 -17.44 -6.34
N SER A 609 2.93 -17.50 -5.90
CA SER A 609 2.11 -16.31 -5.68
C SER A 609 2.70 -15.39 -4.60
N ALA A 610 3.24 -15.94 -3.52
CA ALA A 610 3.93 -15.13 -2.52
C ALA A 610 5.19 -14.45 -3.08
N LEU A 611 5.92 -15.15 -3.97
CA LEU A 611 7.04 -14.60 -4.70
C LEU A 611 6.61 -13.49 -5.68
N GLY A 612 5.51 -13.68 -6.40
CA GLY A 612 4.96 -12.70 -7.33
C GLY A 612 4.58 -11.38 -6.65
N LEU A 613 3.97 -11.43 -5.46
CA LEU A 613 3.66 -10.22 -4.69
C LEU A 613 4.92 -9.42 -4.29
N ARG A 614 6.04 -10.10 -4.03
CA ARG A 614 7.32 -9.42 -3.80
C ARG A 614 7.86 -8.78 -5.08
N HIS A 615 7.69 -9.42 -6.24
CA HIS A 615 8.10 -8.85 -7.52
C HIS A 615 7.34 -7.56 -7.86
N VAL A 616 6.09 -7.43 -7.38
CA VAL A 616 5.36 -6.15 -7.46
C VAL A 616 6.11 -5.04 -6.73
N GLY A 617 6.59 -5.31 -5.50
CA GLY A 617 7.36 -4.35 -4.71
C GLY A 617 8.74 -4.02 -5.27
N TYR A 618 9.29 -4.88 -6.12
CA TYR A 618 10.54 -4.62 -6.84
C TYR A 618 10.32 -3.89 -8.17
N GLY A 619 9.06 -3.65 -8.56
CA GLY A 619 8.74 -2.99 -9.82
C GLY A 619 9.11 -3.79 -11.07
N ILE A 620 9.15 -5.12 -10.97
CA ILE A 620 9.44 -5.98 -12.12
C ILE A 620 8.26 -5.96 -13.10
N THR A 621 8.54 -5.68 -14.37
CA THR A 621 7.54 -5.74 -15.44
C THR A 621 7.36 -7.18 -15.93
N THR A 622 6.16 -7.51 -16.40
CA THR A 622 5.85 -8.85 -16.94
C THR A 622 6.58 -9.16 -18.25
N ASP A 623 7.14 -8.13 -18.90
CA ASP A 623 7.78 -8.24 -20.22
C ASP A 623 9.07 -9.06 -20.20
N PHE A 624 9.76 -9.15 -19.06
CA PHE A 624 11.03 -9.89 -18.95
C PHE A 624 10.87 -11.40 -18.79
N PHE A 625 9.68 -11.89 -18.44
CA PHE A 625 9.48 -13.29 -18.08
C PHE A 625 9.57 -14.24 -19.29
N GLU A 626 9.05 -13.85 -20.44
CA GLU A 626 9.11 -14.66 -21.67
C GLU A 626 10.56 -14.80 -22.19
N PRO A 627 11.33 -13.70 -22.36
CA PRO A 627 12.76 -13.79 -22.67
C PRO A 627 13.56 -14.60 -21.64
N PHE A 628 13.20 -14.52 -20.35
CA PHE A 628 13.86 -15.30 -19.31
C PHE A 628 13.60 -16.80 -19.49
N VAL A 629 12.35 -17.21 -19.72
CA VAL A 629 12.02 -18.63 -20.00
C VAL A 629 12.73 -19.12 -21.26
N GLU A 630 12.79 -18.30 -22.30
CA GLU A 630 13.45 -18.65 -23.55
C GLU A 630 14.97 -18.81 -23.37
N GLY A 631 15.62 -17.88 -22.65
CA GLY A 631 17.05 -17.97 -22.34
C GLY A 631 17.41 -19.24 -21.56
N TRP A 632 16.62 -19.58 -20.55
CA TRP A 632 16.78 -20.86 -19.83
C TRP A 632 16.60 -22.07 -20.74
N THR A 633 15.58 -22.05 -21.61
CA THR A 633 15.28 -23.18 -22.50
C THR A 633 16.42 -23.41 -23.50
N GLN A 634 16.97 -22.34 -24.07
CA GLN A 634 18.07 -22.42 -25.02
C GLN A 634 19.34 -22.97 -24.36
N VAL A 635 19.67 -22.52 -23.14
CA VAL A 635 20.83 -23.04 -22.40
C VAL A 635 20.65 -24.52 -22.04
N PHE A 636 19.44 -24.94 -21.64
CA PHE A 636 19.16 -26.36 -21.39
C PHE A 636 19.31 -27.19 -22.67
N GLN A 637 18.81 -26.71 -23.81
CA GLN A 637 18.91 -27.40 -25.08
C GLN A 637 20.38 -27.51 -25.54
N GLU A 638 21.16 -26.42 -25.42
CA GLU A 638 22.59 -26.39 -25.77
C GLU A 638 23.43 -27.36 -24.93
N LEU A 639 23.21 -27.38 -23.61
CA LEU A 639 24.05 -28.15 -22.69
C LEU A 639 23.65 -29.63 -22.59
N THR A 640 22.39 -29.98 -22.80
CA THR A 640 21.90 -31.36 -22.62
C THR A 640 21.69 -32.11 -23.94
N GLY A 641 21.37 -31.41 -25.03
CA GLY A 641 21.03 -32.03 -26.32
C GLY A 641 19.77 -32.90 -26.30
N ASP A 642 18.97 -32.86 -25.24
CA ASP A 642 17.75 -33.65 -25.07
C ASP A 642 16.51 -32.76 -25.21
N ASP A 643 15.85 -32.84 -26.36
CA ASP A 643 14.66 -32.05 -26.69
C ASP A 643 13.46 -32.38 -25.77
N ASP A 644 13.33 -33.62 -25.30
CA ASP A 644 12.24 -34.02 -24.39
C ASP A 644 12.46 -33.46 -22.98
N LEU A 645 13.72 -33.40 -22.53
CA LEU A 645 14.10 -32.73 -21.29
C LEU A 645 13.89 -31.21 -21.38
N ALA A 646 14.30 -30.60 -22.49
CA ALA A 646 14.10 -29.18 -22.74
C ALA A 646 12.60 -28.81 -22.77
N ASP A 647 11.74 -29.62 -23.41
CA ASP A 647 10.28 -29.42 -23.38
C ASP A 647 9.72 -29.58 -21.97
N ALA A 648 10.16 -30.60 -21.23
CA ALA A 648 9.71 -30.85 -19.86
C ALA A 648 10.02 -29.67 -18.92
N PHE A 649 11.23 -29.12 -19.04
CA PHE A 649 11.67 -27.93 -18.32
C PHE A 649 10.89 -26.70 -18.79
N ARG A 650 10.88 -26.40 -20.10
CA ARG A 650 10.20 -25.24 -20.71
C ARG A 650 8.74 -25.16 -20.29
N TRP A 651 8.00 -26.27 -20.33
CA TRP A 651 6.58 -26.28 -19.94
C TRP A 651 6.39 -25.88 -18.49
N SER A 652 7.14 -26.50 -17.57
CA SER A 652 7.01 -26.20 -16.13
C SER A 652 7.48 -24.78 -15.79
N PHE A 653 8.59 -24.34 -16.36
CA PHE A 653 9.12 -23.00 -16.10
C PHE A 653 8.24 -21.91 -16.72
N SER A 654 7.67 -22.15 -17.91
CA SER A 654 6.66 -21.29 -18.50
C SER A 654 5.42 -21.18 -17.60
N LEU A 655 4.98 -22.28 -16.97
CA LEU A 655 3.88 -22.24 -16.01
C LEU A 655 4.26 -21.45 -14.75
N VAL A 656 5.46 -21.62 -14.20
CA VAL A 656 5.98 -20.79 -13.09
C VAL A 656 5.96 -19.30 -13.46
N ALA A 657 6.49 -18.95 -14.64
CA ALA A 657 6.53 -17.59 -15.14
C ALA A 657 5.12 -17.01 -15.30
N LYS A 658 4.17 -17.76 -15.88
CA LYS A 658 2.77 -17.33 -16.02
C LYS A 658 2.07 -17.12 -14.67
N LEU A 659 2.33 -17.98 -13.68
CA LEU A 659 1.80 -17.82 -12.32
C LEU A 659 2.38 -16.57 -11.62
N LEU A 660 3.67 -16.27 -11.82
CA LEU A 660 4.29 -15.03 -11.35
C LEU A 660 3.67 -13.81 -12.02
N MET A 661 3.61 -13.79 -13.35
CA MET A 661 3.01 -12.69 -14.13
C MET A 661 1.58 -12.40 -13.69
N ARG A 662 0.74 -13.43 -13.54
CA ARG A 662 -0.62 -13.28 -13.00
C ARG A 662 -0.62 -12.57 -11.65
N THR A 663 0.23 -13.02 -10.74
CA THR A 663 0.27 -12.46 -9.38
C THR A 663 0.77 -11.01 -9.40
N ILE A 664 1.72 -10.71 -10.29
CA ILE A 664 2.23 -9.34 -10.49
C ILE A 664 1.13 -8.44 -11.04
N GLU A 665 0.40 -8.86 -12.07
CA GLU A 665 -0.70 -8.08 -12.66
C GLU A 665 -1.81 -7.81 -11.65
N GLN A 666 -2.17 -8.82 -10.85
CA GLN A 666 -3.21 -8.70 -9.81
C GLN A 666 -2.74 -7.86 -8.61
N GLY A 667 -1.47 -7.98 -8.23
CA GLY A 667 -0.88 -7.29 -7.09
C GLY A 667 -0.42 -5.86 -7.39
N ALA A 668 -0.18 -5.51 -8.66
CA ALA A 668 0.26 -4.19 -9.11
C ALA A 668 -0.87 -3.14 -9.08
N THR A 669 -1.44 -2.94 -7.88
CA THR A 669 -2.43 -1.90 -7.60
C THR A 669 -1.84 -0.50 -7.87
N LEU A 670 -2.72 0.50 -7.98
CA LEU A 670 -2.28 1.89 -8.18
C LEU A 670 -1.31 2.37 -7.08
N VAL A 671 -1.52 1.92 -5.84
CA VAL A 671 -0.66 2.24 -4.70
C VAL A 671 0.69 1.56 -4.83
N MET A 672 0.71 0.26 -5.16
CA MET A 672 1.95 -0.50 -5.34
C MET A 672 2.81 0.05 -6.47
N LYS A 673 2.20 0.44 -7.60
CA LYS A 673 2.92 1.10 -8.70
C LYS A 673 3.52 2.45 -8.29
N ALA A 674 2.82 3.21 -7.43
CA ALA A 674 3.30 4.49 -6.93
C ALA A 674 4.39 4.35 -5.85
N ILE A 675 4.42 3.25 -5.10
CA ILE A 675 5.49 2.97 -4.12
C ILE A 675 6.83 2.78 -4.82
N ASN A 676 6.85 2.12 -5.98
CA ASN A 676 8.09 1.81 -6.71
C ASN A 676 8.81 3.06 -7.26
N THR A 677 8.13 4.21 -7.34
CA THR A 677 8.74 5.48 -7.75
C THR A 677 9.14 6.37 -6.58
N ASP A 678 8.86 5.93 -5.35
CA ASP A 678 9.05 6.66 -4.08
C ASP A 678 8.63 8.15 -4.13
N ASN A 679 7.54 8.43 -4.85
CA ASN A 679 7.08 9.79 -5.08
C ASN A 679 5.77 10.07 -4.34
N ALA A 680 5.85 10.94 -3.34
CA ALA A 680 4.71 11.38 -2.53
C ALA A 680 3.48 11.81 -3.36
N LYS A 681 3.69 12.54 -4.46
CA LYS A 681 2.60 13.03 -5.32
C LYS A 681 1.90 11.88 -6.05
N GLN A 682 2.66 10.88 -6.50
CA GLN A 682 2.09 9.71 -7.16
C GLN A 682 1.28 8.86 -6.19
N VAL A 683 1.76 8.66 -4.95
CA VAL A 683 1.03 7.93 -3.91
C VAL A 683 -0.26 8.65 -3.52
N ARG A 684 -0.22 9.97 -3.29
CA ARG A 684 -1.44 10.77 -3.02
C ARG A 684 -2.45 10.67 -4.16
N ARG A 685 -1.98 10.73 -5.41
CA ARG A 685 -2.83 10.57 -6.60
C ARG A 685 -3.43 9.16 -6.67
N ALA A 686 -2.65 8.11 -6.43
CA ALA A 686 -3.13 6.74 -6.42
C ALA A 686 -4.24 6.54 -5.37
N LEU A 687 -4.03 7.05 -4.16
CA LEU A 687 -5.02 6.97 -3.10
C LEU A 687 -6.27 7.80 -3.40
N SER A 688 -6.19 8.89 -4.17
CA SER A 688 -7.36 9.70 -4.55
C SER A 688 -8.43 8.92 -5.32
N TYR A 689 -8.09 7.78 -5.93
CA TYR A 689 -9.07 6.91 -6.58
C TYR A 689 -9.74 5.92 -5.62
N ALA A 690 -9.19 5.73 -4.42
CA ALA A 690 -9.70 4.78 -3.44
C ALA A 690 -11.06 5.24 -2.86
N PRO A 691 -12.08 4.36 -2.77
CA PRO A 691 -13.31 4.64 -2.04
C PRO A 691 -12.99 4.96 -0.57
N ARG A 692 -13.68 5.96 0.03
CA ARG A 692 -13.41 6.41 1.42
C ARG A 692 -13.41 5.26 2.42
N ALA A 693 -14.39 4.35 2.31
CA ALA A 693 -14.53 3.22 3.23
C ALA A 693 -13.39 2.19 3.15
N ASN A 694 -12.77 2.01 1.98
CA ASN A 694 -11.75 0.98 1.75
C ASN A 694 -10.35 1.57 1.56
N ARG A 695 -10.18 2.89 1.75
CA ARG A 695 -8.91 3.58 1.55
C ARG A 695 -7.79 3.05 2.44
N ALA A 696 -8.09 2.75 3.70
CA ALA A 696 -7.13 2.14 4.62
C ALA A 696 -6.63 0.79 4.12
N MET A 697 -7.54 -0.04 3.62
CA MET A 697 -7.21 -1.36 3.08
C MET A 697 -6.25 -1.28 1.90
N TRP A 698 -6.38 -0.28 1.02
CA TRP A 698 -5.44 -0.10 -0.10
C TRP A 698 -3.99 0.15 0.32
N VAL A 699 -3.76 0.58 1.57
CA VAL A 699 -2.44 0.84 2.15
C VAL A 699 -1.99 -0.30 3.07
N LEU A 700 -2.94 -0.97 3.71
CA LEU A 700 -2.67 -1.99 4.72
C LEU A 700 -2.65 -3.42 4.16
N ASP A 701 -3.41 -3.70 3.10
CA ASP A 701 -3.62 -5.06 2.61
C ASP A 701 -3.88 -5.12 1.10
N VAL A 702 -3.02 -5.87 0.40
CA VAL A 702 -3.21 -6.27 -0.99
C VAL A 702 -3.20 -7.79 -1.03
N THR A 703 -4.37 -8.36 -1.34
CA THR A 703 -4.58 -9.81 -1.41
C THR A 703 -4.56 -10.29 -2.85
N VAL A 704 -3.79 -11.34 -3.13
CA VAL A 704 -3.82 -12.07 -4.40
C VAL A 704 -3.90 -13.57 -4.08
N GLY A 705 -5.05 -14.18 -4.37
CA GLY A 705 -5.33 -15.57 -4.01
C GLY A 705 -5.32 -15.78 -2.50
N THR A 706 -4.51 -16.73 -2.03
CA THR A 706 -4.30 -17.03 -0.61
C THR A 706 -3.27 -16.13 0.07
N GLN A 707 -2.55 -15.31 -0.71
CA GLN A 707 -1.44 -14.50 -0.21
C GLN A 707 -1.86 -13.04 -0.05
N SER A 708 -1.37 -12.42 1.01
CA SER A 708 -1.55 -10.99 1.27
C SER A 708 -0.22 -10.32 1.60
N VAL A 709 -0.12 -9.05 1.25
CA VAL A 709 1.04 -8.18 1.52
C VAL A 709 0.53 -6.81 1.93
N SER A 710 1.24 -6.16 2.85
CA SER A 710 0.94 -4.77 3.23
C SER A 710 1.81 -3.78 2.46
N PRO A 711 1.21 -2.89 1.65
CA PRO A 711 1.93 -1.81 0.97
C PRO A 711 2.77 -0.93 1.90
N LEU A 712 2.24 -0.60 3.09
CA LEU A 712 2.98 0.18 4.08
C LEU A 712 4.26 -0.52 4.55
N TYR A 713 4.16 -1.78 5.00
CA TYR A 713 5.34 -2.53 5.45
C TYR A 713 6.32 -2.76 4.31
N MET A 714 5.81 -3.05 3.11
CA MET A 714 6.65 -3.19 1.93
C MET A 714 7.45 -1.92 1.65
N SER A 715 6.83 -0.73 1.71
CA SER A 715 7.55 0.53 1.49
C SER A 715 8.63 0.79 2.54
N ILE A 716 8.42 0.36 3.80
CA ILE A 716 9.43 0.44 4.86
C ILE A 716 10.56 -0.57 4.57
N ASP A 717 10.22 -1.81 4.23
CA ASP A 717 11.18 -2.89 3.95
C ASP A 717 12.04 -2.60 2.72
N THR A 718 11.49 -1.95 1.70
CA THR A 718 12.21 -1.56 0.48
C THR A 718 12.98 -0.24 0.64
N GLY A 719 12.77 0.51 1.72
CA GLY A 719 13.39 1.81 1.96
C GLY A 719 12.76 2.98 1.20
N ASN A 720 11.54 2.82 0.67
CA ASN A 720 10.77 3.88 0.00
C ASN A 720 10.05 4.73 1.06
N LEU A 721 10.81 5.50 1.83
CA LEU A 721 10.36 6.16 3.05
C LEU A 721 9.41 7.34 2.77
N GLU A 722 9.52 8.01 1.62
CA GLU A 722 8.59 9.09 1.26
C GLU A 722 7.20 8.55 0.91
N ALA A 723 7.13 7.42 0.19
CA ALA A 723 5.88 6.71 -0.01
C ALA A 723 5.29 6.21 1.32
N ALA A 724 6.11 5.62 2.19
CA ALA A 724 5.72 5.15 3.51
C ALA A 724 5.16 6.28 4.39
N LYS A 725 5.81 7.44 4.39
CA LYS A 725 5.41 8.65 5.11
C LYS A 725 4.03 9.13 4.69
N VAL A 726 3.78 9.24 3.38
CA VAL A 726 2.46 9.67 2.85
C VAL A 726 1.37 8.67 3.24
N MET A 727 1.65 7.37 3.11
CA MET A 727 0.71 6.31 3.49
C MET A 727 0.40 6.32 4.98
N LEU A 728 1.42 6.46 5.83
CA LEU A 728 1.27 6.54 7.27
C LEU A 728 0.50 7.80 7.68
N GLN A 729 0.85 8.95 7.11
CA GLN A 729 0.12 10.21 7.30
C GLN A 729 -1.34 10.08 6.86
N ASP A 730 -1.62 9.37 5.77
CA ASP A 730 -2.98 9.12 5.28
C ASP A 730 -3.81 8.33 6.29
N LEU A 731 -3.24 7.30 6.91
CA LEU A 731 -3.92 6.45 7.90
C LEU A 731 -4.23 7.20 9.20
N VAL A 732 -3.31 8.07 9.65
CA VAL A 732 -3.46 8.83 10.90
C VAL A 732 -4.18 10.16 10.73
N THR A 733 -4.54 10.55 9.50
CA THR A 733 -5.31 11.78 9.27
C THR A 733 -6.81 11.55 9.52
N ILE A 734 -7.38 12.34 10.44
CA ILE A 734 -8.83 12.31 10.71
C ILE A 734 -9.58 12.98 9.54
N ARG A 735 -10.42 12.20 8.86
CA ARG A 735 -11.32 12.67 7.81
C ARG A 735 -12.77 12.44 8.19
N ALA A 736 -13.67 13.23 7.66
CA ALA A 736 -15.10 13.09 7.94
C ALA A 736 -15.93 13.29 6.69
N ASP A 737 -17.04 12.55 6.60
CA ASP A 737 -18.14 12.86 5.70
C ASP A 737 -19.45 13.06 6.47
N ARG A 738 -20.58 13.12 5.76
CA ARG A 738 -21.91 13.28 6.42
C ARG A 738 -22.32 12.08 7.26
N SER A 739 -21.70 10.92 7.06
CA SER A 739 -22.10 9.66 7.67
C SER A 739 -21.20 9.25 8.83
N ARG A 740 -19.88 9.45 8.73
CA ARG A 740 -18.92 9.03 9.77
C ARG A 740 -17.56 9.71 9.67
N TYR A 741 -16.77 9.50 10.73
CA TYR A 741 -15.34 9.75 10.75
C TYR A 741 -14.54 8.56 10.20
N TYR A 742 -13.45 8.87 9.52
CA TYR A 742 -12.43 7.93 9.05
C TYR A 742 -11.14 8.27 9.76
N TYR A 743 -10.79 7.45 10.75
CA TYR A 743 -9.54 7.52 11.49
C TYR A 743 -9.00 6.10 11.61
N CYS A 744 -8.01 5.78 10.78
CA CYS A 744 -7.62 4.39 10.51
C CYS A 744 -6.54 3.89 11.49
N LEU A 745 -6.45 4.49 12.68
CA LEU A 745 -5.47 4.11 13.70
C LEU A 745 -5.77 2.69 14.23
N ASP A 746 -7.03 2.37 14.48
CA ASP A 746 -7.45 1.02 14.90
C ASP A 746 -7.11 -0.03 13.84
N ASP A 747 -7.37 0.27 12.56
CA ASP A 747 -7.02 -0.61 11.44
C ASP A 747 -5.50 -0.81 11.35
N LEU A 748 -4.72 0.26 11.50
CA LEU A 748 -3.25 0.19 11.49
C LEU A 748 -2.73 -0.76 12.57
N PHE A 749 -3.15 -0.61 13.82
CA PHE A 749 -2.66 -1.46 14.92
C PHE A 749 -3.24 -2.88 14.90
N LYS A 750 -4.43 -3.08 14.32
CA LYS A 750 -5.00 -4.42 14.12
C LYS A 750 -4.21 -5.23 13.09
N TRP A 751 -3.82 -4.60 11.98
CA TRP A 751 -3.00 -5.25 10.96
C TRP A 751 -1.54 -5.36 11.40
N HIS A 752 -1.03 -4.31 12.05
CA HIS A 752 0.38 -4.11 12.40
C HIS A 752 0.54 -3.74 13.88
N PRO A 753 0.36 -4.68 14.82
CA PRO A 753 0.50 -4.41 16.26
C PRO A 753 1.94 -4.05 16.67
N ASP A 754 2.91 -4.44 15.86
CA ASP A 754 4.33 -4.17 16.04
C ASP A 754 4.82 -2.92 15.29
N ILE A 755 3.92 -2.10 14.71
CA ILE A 755 4.29 -0.90 13.95
C ILE A 755 5.25 0.01 14.72
N VAL A 756 5.05 0.20 16.03
CA VAL A 756 5.95 1.03 16.84
C VAL A 756 7.37 0.46 16.85
N TRP A 757 7.50 -0.86 17.00
CA TRP A 757 8.81 -1.53 16.93
C TRP A 757 9.41 -1.39 15.53
N LYS A 758 8.63 -1.66 14.49
CA LYS A 758 9.02 -1.52 13.08
C LYS A 758 9.57 -0.12 12.78
N LEU A 759 8.85 0.92 13.19
CA LEU A 759 9.29 2.31 13.02
C LEU A 759 10.54 2.62 13.85
N THR A 760 10.66 2.13 15.10
CA THR A 760 11.87 2.40 15.91
C THR A 760 13.14 1.72 15.39
N VAL A 761 13.03 0.60 14.66
CA VAL A 761 14.17 -0.17 14.18
C VAL A 761 14.50 0.16 12.72
N ASP A 762 13.49 0.15 11.86
CA ASP A 762 13.69 0.21 10.40
C ASP A 762 13.48 1.62 9.82
N ALA A 763 12.61 2.45 10.42
CA ALA A 763 12.32 3.81 9.91
C ALA A 763 12.03 4.86 11.02
N PRO A 764 13.03 5.25 11.84
CA PRO A 764 12.82 6.13 12.99
C PRO A 764 12.25 7.52 12.65
N GLU A 765 12.58 8.04 11.47
CA GLU A 765 12.10 9.35 10.99
C GLU A 765 10.57 9.40 10.79
N LEU A 766 9.93 8.26 10.54
CA LEU A 766 8.49 8.16 10.36
C LEU A 766 7.73 8.11 11.69
N LEU A 767 8.42 7.82 12.81
CA LEU A 767 7.81 7.72 14.13
C LEU A 767 7.11 9.02 14.52
N ARG A 768 7.75 10.18 14.26
CA ARG A 768 7.15 11.49 14.52
C ARG A 768 5.87 11.71 13.72
N THR A 769 5.86 11.30 12.45
CA THR A 769 4.67 11.41 11.57
C THR A 769 3.47 10.65 12.15
N MET A 770 3.70 9.45 12.67
CA MET A 770 2.65 8.68 13.36
C MET A 770 2.19 9.38 14.65
N LEU A 771 3.14 9.76 15.52
CA LEU A 771 2.84 10.36 16.82
C LEU A 771 2.10 11.70 16.68
N ASP A 772 2.40 12.51 15.67
CA ASP A 772 1.70 13.76 15.37
C ASP A 772 0.23 13.50 14.97
N GLY A 773 -0.03 12.46 14.17
CA GLY A 773 -1.39 12.06 13.78
C GLY A 773 -2.23 11.42 14.89
N MET A 774 -1.62 11.13 16.04
CA MET A 774 -2.30 10.66 17.25
C MET A 774 -2.74 11.81 18.16
N ILE A 775 -2.58 13.07 17.72
CA ILE A 775 -2.99 14.27 18.46
C ILE A 775 -3.95 15.10 17.61
N TRP A 776 -5.11 15.43 18.17
CA TRP A 776 -5.99 16.45 17.62
C TRP A 776 -6.08 17.64 18.56
N ARG A 777 -6.01 18.87 18.05
CA ARG A 777 -6.13 20.09 18.86
C ARG A 777 -7.21 21.03 18.30
N SER A 778 -8.12 21.51 19.16
CA SER A 778 -9.20 22.41 18.77
C SER A 778 -8.69 23.82 18.46
N ARG A 779 -9.03 24.38 17.30
CA ARG A 779 -8.72 25.78 16.95
C ARG A 779 -9.35 26.82 17.88
N VAL A 780 -10.38 26.43 18.64
CA VAL A 780 -11.12 27.32 19.54
C VAL A 780 -10.46 27.31 20.91
N VAL A 781 -10.14 28.51 21.41
CA VAL A 781 -9.67 28.74 22.77
C VAL A 781 -10.83 29.31 23.59
N VAL A 782 -11.21 28.62 24.66
CA VAL A 782 -12.24 29.02 25.61
C VAL A 782 -11.58 29.25 26.96
N ASN A 783 -11.77 30.43 27.56
CA ASN A 783 -11.16 30.81 28.84
C ASN A 783 -9.62 30.64 28.89
N GLY A 784 -8.94 30.95 27.78
CA GLY A 784 -7.47 30.80 27.66
C GLY A 784 -6.98 29.37 27.45
N ASN A 785 -7.88 28.38 27.48
CA ASN A 785 -7.56 26.97 27.26
C ASN A 785 -8.19 26.43 25.96
N ARG A 786 -7.57 25.43 25.36
CA ARG A 786 -8.05 24.73 24.18
C ARG A 786 -8.22 23.25 24.50
N ARG A 787 -9.21 22.64 23.85
CA ARG A 787 -9.45 21.21 23.91
C ARG A 787 -8.44 20.45 23.05
N VAL A 788 -7.87 19.38 23.58
CA VAL A 788 -6.93 18.50 22.90
C VAL A 788 -7.30 17.04 23.16
N ASN A 789 -7.34 16.25 22.09
CA ASN A 789 -7.61 14.81 22.17
C ASN A 789 -6.30 14.06 21.85
N TYR A 790 -5.85 13.22 22.78
CA TYR A 790 -4.68 12.34 22.64
C TYR A 790 -5.13 10.90 22.46
N TYR A 791 -4.90 10.30 21.29
CA TYR A 791 -5.29 8.92 21.00
C TYR A 791 -4.25 7.92 21.51
N LEU A 792 -4.37 7.53 22.78
CA LEU A 792 -3.36 6.75 23.51
C LEU A 792 -3.62 5.24 23.56
N LYS A 793 -4.82 4.77 23.18
CA LYS A 793 -5.27 3.39 23.37
C LYS A 793 -4.21 2.35 22.97
N HIS A 794 -3.71 2.41 21.74
CA HIS A 794 -2.75 1.43 21.22
C HIS A 794 -1.31 1.59 21.74
N LEU A 795 -0.96 2.77 22.28
CA LEU A 795 0.33 2.95 22.97
C LEU A 795 0.30 2.48 24.41
N LEU A 796 -0.90 2.34 25.00
CA LEU A 796 -1.10 1.95 26.38
C LEU A 796 -1.44 0.46 26.53
N VAL A 797 -2.29 -0.06 25.63
CA VAL A 797 -2.85 -1.42 25.68
C VAL A 797 -2.49 -2.18 24.41
N ASP A 798 -2.05 -3.43 24.56
CA ASP A 798 -1.81 -4.34 23.43
C ASP A 798 -3.10 -5.06 22.96
N GLU A 799 -3.01 -5.86 21.89
CA GLU A 799 -4.14 -6.67 21.39
C GLU A 799 -4.72 -7.64 22.43
N HIS A 800 -3.98 -7.95 23.50
CA HIS A 800 -4.35 -8.90 24.54
C HIS A 800 -4.86 -8.22 25.83
N GLY A 801 -5.02 -6.89 25.83
CA GLY A 801 -5.46 -6.13 27.01
C GLY A 801 -4.39 -5.95 28.10
N LYS A 802 -3.12 -6.21 27.79
CA LYS A 802 -1.96 -5.97 28.68
C LYS A 802 -1.29 -4.64 28.34
N PHE A 803 -0.34 -4.23 29.18
CA PHE A 803 0.45 -3.03 28.94
C PHE A 803 1.27 -3.16 27.64
N SER A 804 1.12 -2.19 26.74
CA SER A 804 1.76 -2.21 25.42
C SER A 804 3.28 -2.12 25.51
N ASN A 805 3.96 -2.84 24.62
CA ASN A 805 5.42 -2.77 24.48
C ASN A 805 5.90 -1.47 23.82
N ALA A 806 5.00 -0.64 23.29
CA ALA A 806 5.32 0.61 22.59
C ALA A 806 6.26 1.52 23.39
N MET A 807 5.99 1.71 24.69
CA MET A 807 6.85 2.53 25.57
C MET A 807 8.25 1.91 25.71
N SER A 808 8.37 0.58 25.78
CA SER A 808 9.68 -0.08 25.82
C SER A 808 10.44 0.08 24.50
N CYS A 809 9.77 0.04 23.35
CA CYS A 809 10.40 0.27 22.04
C CYS A 809 10.97 1.68 21.96
N ILE A 810 10.21 2.69 22.39
CA ILE A 810 10.64 4.10 22.42
C ILE A 810 11.82 4.30 23.38
N VAL A 811 11.81 3.67 24.55
CA VAL A 811 12.93 3.73 25.49
C VAL A 811 14.19 3.11 24.89
N LYS A 812 14.08 2.03 24.10
CA LYS A 812 15.22 1.40 23.43
C LYS A 812 15.81 2.27 22.31
N LEU A 813 15.02 3.14 21.69
CA LEU A 813 15.49 4.09 20.67
C LEU A 813 16.49 5.10 21.25
N GLN A 814 16.40 5.41 22.55
CA GLN A 814 17.28 6.36 23.26
C GLN A 814 17.33 7.78 22.65
N ASP A 815 16.28 8.18 21.93
CA ASP A 815 16.16 9.51 21.31
C ASP A 815 15.48 10.52 22.26
N PRO A 816 16.21 11.56 22.74
CA PRO A 816 15.65 12.57 23.63
C PRO A 816 14.64 13.51 22.96
N GLU A 817 14.73 13.72 21.63
CA GLU A 817 13.81 14.62 20.90
C GLU A 817 12.43 13.98 20.74
N ILE A 818 12.39 12.68 20.46
CA ILE A 818 11.12 11.95 20.39
C ILE A 818 10.51 11.81 21.80
N ALA A 819 11.32 11.62 22.84
CA ALA A 819 10.84 11.45 24.20
C ALA A 819 10.06 12.66 24.78
N ILE A 820 10.29 13.86 24.25
CA ILE A 820 9.55 15.08 24.63
C ILE A 820 8.29 15.30 23.79
N HIS A 821 7.98 14.42 22.83
CA HIS A 821 6.79 14.53 22.01
C HIS A 821 5.53 14.57 22.88
N PRO A 822 4.55 15.49 22.66
CA PRO A 822 3.44 15.72 23.58
C PRO A 822 2.63 14.47 23.93
N ILE A 823 2.39 13.59 22.96
CA ILE A 823 1.67 12.33 23.22
C ILE A 823 2.42 11.38 24.15
N LEU A 824 3.75 11.31 24.04
CA LEU A 824 4.59 10.46 24.87
C LEU A 824 4.76 11.04 26.26
N VAL A 825 4.81 12.37 26.36
CA VAL A 825 4.72 13.08 27.63
C VAL A 825 3.41 12.75 28.33
N GLN A 826 2.28 12.84 27.62
CA GLN A 826 0.97 12.53 28.18
C GLN A 826 0.85 11.05 28.58
N LEU A 827 1.32 10.12 27.73
CA LEU A 827 1.34 8.69 28.03
C LEU A 827 2.17 8.38 29.28
N GLY A 828 3.40 8.90 29.33
CA GLY A 828 4.32 8.70 30.42
C GLY A 828 3.80 9.29 31.73
N ASP A 829 3.24 10.49 31.70
CA ASP A 829 2.69 11.15 32.89
C ASP A 829 1.39 10.51 33.38
N LEU A 830 0.51 10.03 32.48
CA LEU A 830 -0.70 9.30 32.84
C LEU A 830 -0.37 8.03 33.63
N VAL A 831 0.47 7.16 33.07
CA VAL A 831 0.86 5.90 33.73
C VAL A 831 1.68 6.18 34.98
N TRP A 832 2.55 7.18 34.95
CA TRP A 832 3.35 7.57 36.11
C TRP A 832 2.46 8.00 37.28
N ASN A 833 1.56 8.95 37.08
CA ASN A 833 0.76 9.53 38.16
C ASN A 833 -0.23 8.53 38.76
N ASP A 834 -0.91 7.74 37.92
CA ASP A 834 -2.03 6.90 38.38
C ASP A 834 -1.59 5.51 38.86
N LEU A 835 -0.49 4.96 38.35
CA LEU A 835 -0.06 3.59 38.67
C LEU A 835 1.29 3.51 39.39
N VAL A 836 2.28 4.32 38.99
CA VAL A 836 3.68 4.10 39.39
C VAL A 836 4.13 5.03 40.52
N TYR A 837 3.64 6.26 40.57
CA TYR A 837 4.13 7.35 41.42
C TYR A 837 4.24 6.96 42.89
N TRP A 838 3.13 6.50 43.49
CA TRP A 838 3.09 6.18 44.91
C TRP A 838 3.92 4.95 45.26
N ARG A 839 3.99 3.97 44.37
CA ARG A 839 4.82 2.78 44.55
C ARG A 839 6.31 3.15 44.53
N PHE A 840 6.71 3.96 43.56
CA PHE A 840 8.07 4.48 43.47
C PHE A 840 8.43 5.33 44.70
N LEU A 841 7.56 6.31 45.04
CA LEU A 841 7.79 7.21 46.16
C LEU A 841 7.86 6.47 47.50
N ARG A 842 7.03 5.45 47.73
CA ARG A 842 7.09 4.61 48.93
C ARG A 842 8.43 3.87 49.05
N GLY A 843 8.95 3.37 47.93
CA GLY A 843 10.28 2.76 47.89
C GLY A 843 11.39 3.74 48.28
N LYS A 844 11.35 4.96 47.73
CA LYS A 844 12.32 6.02 48.06
C LYS A 844 12.17 6.54 49.49
N LEU A 845 10.94 6.70 49.98
CA LEU A 845 10.67 7.11 51.36
C LEU A 845 11.18 6.06 52.35
N SER A 846 11.00 4.77 52.04
CA SER A 846 11.56 3.68 52.85
C SER A 846 13.09 3.75 52.91
N LEU A 847 13.75 4.08 51.81
CA LEU A 847 15.21 4.27 51.74
C LEU A 847 15.65 5.44 52.65
N VAL A 848 15.00 6.60 52.54
CA VAL A 848 15.31 7.78 53.36
C VAL A 848 15.02 7.55 54.84
N CYS A 849 13.91 6.86 55.17
CA CYS A 849 13.60 6.49 56.56
C CYS A 849 14.69 5.58 57.14
N THR A 850 15.17 4.61 56.35
CA THR A 850 16.26 3.73 56.77
C THR A 850 17.57 4.51 56.97
N ALA A 851 17.85 5.47 56.09
CA ALA A 851 18.97 6.40 56.26
C ALA A 851 18.86 7.17 57.58
N GLY A 852 17.66 7.67 57.92
CA GLY A 852 17.37 8.33 59.19
C GLY A 852 17.64 7.43 60.40
N ILE A 853 17.13 6.20 60.39
CA ILE A 853 17.38 5.20 61.46
C ILE A 853 18.88 4.91 61.59
N PHE A 854 19.58 4.76 60.47
CA PHE A 854 21.01 4.50 60.47
C PHE A 854 21.80 5.69 61.00
N MET A 855 21.49 6.92 60.59
CA MET A 855 22.13 8.13 61.11
C MET A 855 21.88 8.31 62.61
N VAL A 856 20.66 8.09 63.10
CA VAL A 856 20.34 8.12 64.55
C VAL A 856 21.17 7.07 65.30
N SER A 857 21.30 5.87 64.73
CA SER A 857 22.17 4.83 65.32
C SER A 857 23.64 5.23 65.39
N GLN A 858 24.14 6.04 64.46
CA GLN A 858 25.55 6.49 64.45
C GLN A 858 25.76 7.79 65.24
N SER A 859 24.80 8.70 65.32
CA SER A 859 24.95 9.91 66.13
C SER A 859 24.95 9.59 67.63
N MET A 860 24.19 8.57 68.05
CA MET A 860 24.25 8.02 69.41
C MET A 860 25.61 7.35 69.73
N LEU A 861 26.46 7.07 68.73
CA LEU A 861 27.82 6.55 68.93
C LEU A 861 28.79 7.63 69.48
N GLN A 862 28.56 8.90 69.14
CA GLN A 862 29.49 10.00 69.45
C GLN A 862 29.25 10.67 70.81
N TYR A 863 28.02 10.65 71.35
CA TYR A 863 27.68 11.37 72.60
C TYR A 863 28.06 10.65 73.91
N VAL A 864 28.75 9.53 73.82
CA VAL A 864 28.90 8.57 74.92
C VAL A 864 30.32 8.64 75.50
N GLU A 865 30.83 9.82 75.87
CA GLU A 865 32.09 9.88 76.65
C GLU A 865 31.95 9.18 78.01
N SER A 866 30.77 9.23 78.63
CA SER A 866 30.38 8.39 79.77
C SER A 866 29.63 7.15 79.26
N ALA A 867 29.79 5.98 79.88
CA ALA A 867 29.09 4.76 79.47
C ALA A 867 27.56 5.00 79.51
N GLY A 868 26.96 5.28 78.34
CA GLY A 868 25.63 5.88 78.18
C GLY A 868 24.52 5.12 78.89
N SER A 869 23.36 5.74 79.03
CA SER A 869 22.23 5.14 79.76
C SER A 869 21.82 3.78 79.15
N PHE A 870 21.25 2.89 79.94
CA PHE A 870 20.78 1.59 79.45
C PHE A 870 19.78 1.75 78.27
N GLU A 871 18.93 2.78 78.36
CA GLU A 871 17.93 3.12 77.35
C GLU A 871 18.59 3.46 76.00
N GLU A 872 19.66 4.24 75.99
CA GLU A 872 20.40 4.62 74.77
C GLU A 872 21.03 3.41 74.06
N ARG A 873 21.53 2.43 74.84
CA ARG A 873 22.17 1.23 74.28
C ARG A 873 21.17 0.27 73.69
N VAL A 874 20.03 0.10 74.35
CA VAL A 874 18.90 -0.65 73.82
C VAL A 874 18.38 0.01 72.55
N ALA A 875 18.22 1.34 72.53
CA ALA A 875 17.81 2.07 71.33
C ALA A 875 18.79 1.88 70.17
N THR A 876 20.11 1.97 70.43
CA THR A 876 21.14 1.76 69.40
C THR A 876 21.13 0.33 68.86
N PHE A 877 21.02 -0.67 69.74
CA PHE A 877 20.89 -2.07 69.35
C PHE A 877 19.65 -2.30 68.46
N ILE A 878 18.50 -1.75 68.83
CA ILE A 878 17.26 -1.87 68.06
C ILE A 878 17.42 -1.24 66.67
N CYS A 879 17.97 -0.02 66.58
CA CYS A 879 18.20 0.65 65.29
C CYS A 879 19.15 -0.15 64.38
N ARG A 880 20.26 -0.68 64.92
CA ARG A 880 21.20 -1.53 64.16
C ARG A 880 20.57 -2.85 63.74
N LEU A 881 19.80 -3.49 64.63
CA LEU A 881 19.06 -4.70 64.32
C LEU A 881 18.11 -4.45 63.16
N VAL A 882 17.41 -3.31 63.13
CA VAL A 882 16.51 -2.97 62.02
C VAL A 882 17.27 -2.81 60.70
N VAL A 883 18.41 -2.13 60.71
CA VAL A 883 19.25 -1.92 59.51
C VAL A 883 19.79 -3.24 58.97
N TYR A 884 20.35 -4.11 59.83
CA TYR A 884 20.91 -5.38 59.38
C TYR A 884 19.83 -6.42 59.03
N LEU A 885 18.79 -6.56 59.85
CA LEU A 885 17.80 -7.64 59.66
C LEU A 885 16.80 -7.33 58.55
N PHE A 886 16.34 -6.09 58.42
CA PHE A 886 15.35 -5.73 57.40
C PHE A 886 15.98 -5.14 56.16
N TYR A 887 16.87 -4.15 56.29
CA TYR A 887 17.38 -3.43 55.14
C TYR A 887 18.48 -4.19 54.40
N MET A 888 19.52 -4.67 55.10
CA MET A 888 20.60 -5.44 54.48
C MET A 888 20.06 -6.75 53.87
N VAL A 889 19.21 -7.50 54.57
CA VAL A 889 18.60 -8.73 54.02
C VAL A 889 17.74 -8.44 52.78
N SER A 890 16.96 -7.36 52.80
CA SER A 890 16.16 -6.96 51.63
C SER A 890 17.05 -6.62 50.42
N LEU A 891 18.18 -5.92 50.65
CA LEU A 891 19.15 -5.63 49.59
C LEU A 891 19.78 -6.90 49.03
N ILE A 892 20.24 -7.81 49.90
CA ILE A 892 20.82 -9.09 49.51
C ILE A 892 19.82 -9.88 48.66
N TYR A 893 18.57 -10.03 49.11
CA TYR A 893 17.52 -10.74 48.38
C TYR A 893 17.31 -10.16 46.97
N TYR A 894 17.16 -8.84 46.86
CA TYR A 894 16.93 -8.18 45.57
C TYR A 894 18.13 -8.36 44.62
N ARG A 895 19.36 -8.23 45.14
CA ARG A 895 20.60 -8.37 44.36
C ARG A 895 20.81 -9.81 43.90
N THR A 896 20.62 -10.80 44.77
CA THR A 896 20.69 -12.21 44.40
C THR A 896 19.64 -12.57 43.34
N LYS A 897 18.42 -12.01 43.42
CA LYS A 897 17.38 -12.19 42.40
C LYS A 897 17.79 -11.62 41.04
N HIS A 898 18.34 -10.41 40.99
CA HIS A 898 18.81 -9.78 39.74
C HIS A 898 19.97 -10.54 39.11
N VAL A 899 20.96 -10.95 39.92
CA VAL A 899 22.08 -11.77 39.44
C VAL A 899 21.58 -13.10 38.89
N TYR A 900 20.65 -13.77 39.57
CA TYR A 900 20.03 -15.00 39.08
C TYR A 900 19.32 -14.81 37.73
N GLN A 901 18.59 -13.71 37.55
CA GLN A 901 17.92 -13.39 36.29
C GLN A 901 18.93 -13.13 35.16
N ALA A 902 20.03 -12.42 35.43
CA ALA A 902 21.10 -12.18 34.46
C ALA A 902 21.79 -13.49 34.05
N VAL A 903 22.06 -14.39 35.01
CA VAL A 903 22.58 -15.74 34.74
C VAL A 903 21.65 -16.52 33.82
N LYS A 904 20.33 -16.48 34.09
CA LYS A 904 19.34 -17.18 33.28
C LYS A 904 19.24 -16.64 31.85
N ARG A 905 19.45 -15.32 31.66
CA ARG A 905 19.36 -14.65 30.36
C ARG A 905 20.68 -14.64 29.57
N GLY A 906 21.80 -15.00 30.20
CA GLY A 906 23.12 -15.00 29.57
C GLY A 906 23.70 -13.61 29.31
N GLU A 907 23.23 -12.58 30.03
CA GLU A 907 23.61 -11.18 29.82
C GLU A 907 24.83 -10.79 30.66
N PHE A 908 26.03 -11.22 30.23
CA PHE A 908 27.30 -10.92 30.90
C PHE A 908 28.22 -10.05 30.03
N PHE A 909 29.02 -9.23 30.70
CA PHE A 909 30.12 -8.48 30.13
C PHE A 909 31.43 -8.95 30.77
N GLU A 910 32.51 -9.06 29.99
CA GLU A 910 33.81 -9.52 30.49
C GLU A 910 34.72 -8.31 30.76
N ILE A 911 35.08 -8.09 32.03
CA ILE A 911 36.07 -7.09 32.44
C ILE A 911 37.25 -7.83 33.06
N GLY A 912 38.41 -7.79 32.41
CA GLY A 912 39.64 -8.37 32.95
C GLY A 912 39.53 -9.87 33.28
N GLY A 913 38.75 -10.65 32.52
CA GLY A 913 38.53 -12.09 32.73
C GLY A 913 37.43 -12.44 33.75
N ILE A 914 36.79 -11.45 34.37
CA ILE A 914 35.64 -11.65 35.27
C ILE A 914 34.35 -11.36 34.50
N ARG A 915 33.42 -12.33 34.52
CA ARG A 915 32.06 -12.16 33.97
C ARG A 915 31.18 -11.43 34.96
N VAL A 916 30.84 -10.19 34.65
CA VAL A 916 29.92 -9.37 35.44
C VAL A 916 28.58 -9.21 34.72
N PRO A 917 27.45 -9.18 35.45
CA PRO A 917 26.15 -8.87 34.85
C PRO A 917 26.17 -7.53 34.11
N ARG A 918 25.68 -7.50 32.87
CA ARG A 918 25.68 -6.31 32.00
C ARG A 918 24.99 -5.09 32.64
N LYS A 919 23.95 -5.32 33.45
CA LYS A 919 23.20 -4.25 34.11
C LYS A 919 24.04 -3.42 35.11
N TRP A 920 25.12 -3.98 35.66
CA TRP A 920 25.99 -3.27 36.61
C TRP A 920 26.84 -2.19 35.94
N THR A 921 27.13 -2.33 34.65
CA THR A 921 27.87 -1.33 33.88
C THR A 921 26.95 -0.29 33.24
N GLU A 922 25.70 -0.65 32.96
CA GLU A 922 24.71 0.24 32.33
C GLU A 922 23.95 1.11 33.34
N ASP A 923 23.64 0.59 34.54
CA ASP A 923 22.96 1.34 35.60
C ASP A 923 23.89 1.55 36.80
N TRP A 924 24.33 2.81 37.00
CA TRP A 924 25.19 3.18 38.12
C TRP A 924 24.55 2.87 39.49
N GLN A 925 23.22 2.83 39.58
CA GLN A 925 22.52 2.55 40.84
C GLN A 925 22.72 1.12 41.30
N GLU A 926 22.80 0.19 40.35
CA GLU A 926 23.03 -1.22 40.63
C GLU A 926 24.44 -1.41 41.20
N ALA A 927 25.44 -0.73 40.63
CA ALA A 927 26.81 -0.72 41.14
C ALA A 927 26.91 -0.08 42.54
N VAL A 928 26.33 1.12 42.74
CA VAL A 928 26.34 1.80 44.05
C VAL A 928 25.61 0.99 45.11
N SER A 929 24.49 0.37 44.76
CA SER A 929 23.74 -0.46 45.70
C SER A 929 24.43 -1.78 46.02
N LEU A 930 25.16 -2.38 45.09
CA LEU A 930 26.04 -3.51 45.38
C LEU A 930 27.16 -3.08 46.35
N GLY A 931 27.80 -1.94 46.09
CA GLY A 931 28.80 -1.34 47.00
C GLY A 931 28.25 -1.12 48.40
N LEU A 932 27.02 -0.60 48.52
CA LEU A 932 26.34 -0.44 49.82
C LEU A 932 26.06 -1.80 50.49
N THR A 933 25.63 -2.80 49.72
CA THR A 933 25.35 -4.13 50.26
C THR A 933 26.63 -4.76 50.82
N LEU A 934 27.74 -4.65 50.10
CA LEU A 934 29.05 -5.12 50.56
C LEU A 934 29.53 -4.35 51.80
N ALA A 935 29.38 -3.02 51.82
CA ALA A 935 29.72 -2.21 52.97
C ALA A 935 28.92 -2.63 54.22
N LEU A 936 27.60 -2.84 54.11
CA LEU A 936 26.77 -3.30 55.23
C LEU A 936 27.13 -4.70 55.72
N VAL A 937 27.49 -5.62 54.82
CA VAL A 937 27.95 -6.96 55.20
C VAL A 937 29.28 -6.90 55.96
N VAL A 938 30.25 -6.11 55.49
CA VAL A 938 31.53 -5.93 56.20
C VAL A 938 31.28 -5.26 57.55
N MET A 939 30.42 -4.24 57.61
CA MET A 939 30.04 -3.58 58.85
C MET A 939 29.41 -4.55 59.86
N PHE A 940 28.58 -5.49 59.40
CA PHE A 940 27.98 -6.50 60.27
C PHE A 940 29.05 -7.40 60.93
N PHE A 941 30.09 -7.81 60.19
CA PHE A 941 31.17 -8.63 60.74
C PHE A 941 32.13 -7.87 61.67
N VAL A 942 32.24 -6.56 61.49
CA VAL A 942 33.11 -5.67 62.30
C VAL A 942 32.29 -4.95 63.41
N GLU A 943 31.03 -5.39 63.64
CA GLU A 943 30.08 -4.73 64.53
C GLU A 943 30.55 -4.73 66.00
N PRO A 944 30.80 -3.55 66.61
CA PRO A 944 31.30 -3.46 67.98
C PRO A 944 30.42 -4.13 69.04
N ILE A 945 29.09 -4.14 68.86
CA ILE A 945 28.16 -4.80 69.80
C ILE A 945 28.37 -6.32 69.79
N LEU A 946 28.64 -6.92 68.63
CA LEU A 946 28.89 -8.36 68.50
C LEU A 946 30.25 -8.74 69.07
N SER A 947 31.28 -7.92 68.84
CA SER A 947 32.61 -8.11 69.42
C SER A 947 32.61 -8.05 70.95
N CYS A 948 31.73 -7.26 71.55
CA CYS A 948 31.62 -7.12 73.01
C CYS A 948 30.59 -8.04 73.68
N LEU A 949 29.94 -8.93 72.93
CA LEU A 949 28.82 -9.75 73.42
C LEU A 949 29.22 -10.70 74.56
N GLN A 950 30.50 -11.07 74.64
CA GLN A 950 31.06 -11.95 75.68
C GLN A 950 31.58 -11.18 76.92
N HIS A 951 31.74 -9.86 76.85
CA HIS A 951 32.28 -9.02 77.93
C HIS A 951 31.16 -8.19 78.58
N THR A 952 30.34 -8.83 79.42
CA THR A 952 29.23 -8.18 80.16
C THR A 952 29.58 -7.67 81.55
N GLU A 953 30.80 -7.93 82.06
CA GLU A 953 31.19 -7.58 83.44
C GLU A 953 31.43 -6.06 83.59
N GLY A 954 30.58 -5.39 84.36
CA GLY A 954 30.73 -3.98 84.76
C GLY A 954 30.27 -2.93 83.73
N LEU A 955 30.21 -3.26 82.45
CA LEU A 955 29.83 -2.34 81.38
C LEU A 955 28.37 -2.48 80.91
N GLY A 956 27.61 -3.52 81.27
CA GLY A 956 26.20 -3.71 80.88
C GLY A 956 25.97 -4.33 79.49
N ILE A 957 24.75 -4.81 79.22
CA ILE A 957 24.37 -5.50 77.96
C ILE A 957 24.34 -4.50 76.80
N PHE A 958 24.67 -4.96 75.58
CA PHE A 958 24.76 -4.15 74.35
C PHE A 958 25.79 -3.00 74.42
N THR A 959 26.84 -3.19 75.22
CA THR A 959 27.99 -2.29 75.20
C THR A 959 28.74 -2.38 73.88
N GLN A 960 29.28 -1.24 73.43
CA GLN A 960 30.16 -1.13 72.26
C GLN A 960 31.63 -0.95 72.69
N ARG A 961 31.89 -0.92 74.00
CA ARG A 961 33.20 -0.74 74.60
C ARG A 961 33.61 -2.01 75.31
N CYS A 962 34.62 -2.66 74.74
CA CYS A 962 35.37 -3.75 75.33
C CYS A 962 36.78 -3.74 74.72
N PRO A 963 37.78 -4.35 75.37
CA PRO A 963 39.14 -4.41 74.84
C PRO A 963 39.24 -5.01 73.43
N GLN A 964 38.30 -5.88 73.06
CA GLN A 964 38.24 -6.53 71.75
C GLN A 964 37.65 -5.64 70.65
N ALA A 965 36.91 -4.58 71.00
CA ALA A 965 36.28 -3.67 70.04
C ALA A 965 37.09 -2.39 69.77
N SER A 966 38.24 -2.18 70.44
CA SER A 966 39.11 -1.02 70.19
C SER A 966 39.59 -0.99 68.74
N ASP A 967 39.98 -2.14 68.22
CA ASP A 967 40.63 -2.28 66.93
C ASP A 967 39.61 -2.29 65.78
N THR A 968 38.35 -2.63 66.08
CA THR A 968 37.26 -2.71 65.08
C THR A 968 36.45 -1.42 64.97
N ARG A 969 36.61 -0.47 65.91
CA ARG A 969 35.77 0.74 65.96
C ARG A 969 36.09 1.76 64.87
N GLU A 970 37.37 2.10 64.70
CA GLU A 970 37.81 3.02 63.65
C GLU A 970 37.41 2.56 62.23
N PRO A 971 37.65 1.29 61.82
CA PRO A 971 37.20 0.82 60.51
C PRO A 971 35.66 0.80 60.39
N TYR A 972 34.93 0.53 61.46
CA TYR A 972 33.47 0.59 61.46
C TYR A 972 32.95 2.03 61.26
N GLU A 973 33.58 3.04 61.87
CA GLU A 973 33.22 4.45 61.71
C GLU A 973 33.48 4.94 60.27
N ILE A 974 34.61 4.56 59.67
CA ILE A 974 34.92 4.85 58.26
C ILE A 974 33.90 4.18 57.33
N LEU A 975 33.61 2.89 57.53
CA LEU A 975 32.62 2.17 56.73
C LEU A 975 31.21 2.72 56.90
N SER A 976 30.86 3.19 58.09
CA SER A 976 29.58 3.87 58.36
C SER A 976 29.46 5.16 57.56
N MET A 977 30.52 5.97 57.50
CA MET A 977 30.55 7.19 56.69
C MET A 977 30.34 6.87 55.21
N ILE A 978 31.07 5.88 54.68
CA ILE A 978 30.94 5.43 53.28
C ILE A 978 29.51 4.92 53.02
N ALA A 979 28.95 4.11 53.92
CA ALA A 979 27.59 3.59 53.78
C ALA A 979 26.54 4.70 53.75
N ILE A 980 26.65 5.72 54.63
CA ILE A 980 25.75 6.89 54.62
C ILE A 980 25.87 7.64 53.30
N MET A 981 27.09 7.90 52.81
CA MET A 981 27.31 8.56 51.51
C MET A 981 26.65 7.76 50.37
N LEU A 982 26.85 6.45 50.30
CA LEU A 982 26.25 5.59 49.28
C LEU A 982 24.72 5.58 49.34
N ILE A 983 24.12 5.59 50.54
CA ILE A 983 22.67 5.70 50.72
C ILE A 983 22.13 7.02 50.16
N PHE A 984 22.79 8.14 50.45
CA PHE A 984 22.37 9.45 49.92
C PHE A 984 22.59 9.56 48.40
N THR A 985 23.65 8.96 47.87
CA THR A 985 23.85 8.85 46.42
C THR A 985 22.69 8.09 45.77
N LEU A 986 22.24 6.95 46.34
CA LEU A 986 21.05 6.23 45.85
C LEU A 986 19.75 7.04 46.01
N ALA A 987 19.66 7.88 47.05
CA ALA A 987 18.52 8.76 47.27
C ALA A 987 18.41 9.88 46.22
N ALA A 988 19.50 10.22 45.51
CA ALA A 988 19.47 11.21 44.42
C ALA A 988 18.50 10.82 43.29
N ASP A 989 18.22 9.53 43.11
CA ASP A 989 17.20 9.03 42.15
C ASP A 989 15.76 9.46 42.50
N THR A 990 15.53 9.96 43.72
CA THR A 990 14.25 10.62 44.06
C THR A 990 13.98 11.82 43.15
N ALA A 991 15.02 12.39 42.52
CA ALA A 991 14.87 13.42 41.49
C ALA A 991 13.93 13.00 40.35
N THR A 992 13.82 11.71 40.01
CA THR A 992 12.92 11.21 38.94
C THR A 992 11.43 11.51 39.20
N VAL A 993 11.04 11.76 40.45
CA VAL A 993 9.70 12.24 40.83
C VAL A 993 9.32 13.50 40.05
N SER A 994 10.27 14.39 39.78
CA SER A 994 10.08 15.59 38.99
C SER A 994 11.01 15.59 37.78
N THR A 995 10.44 15.65 36.57
CA THR A 995 11.24 15.73 35.34
C THR A 995 12.16 16.95 35.32
N ARG A 996 11.74 18.07 35.92
CA ARG A 996 12.58 19.28 36.05
C ARG A 996 13.78 19.06 36.97
N LEU A 997 13.58 18.38 38.10
CA LEU A 997 14.67 18.10 39.04
C LEU A 997 15.61 17.04 38.46
N SER A 998 15.05 16.01 37.81
CA SER A 998 15.83 14.99 37.11
C SER A 998 16.64 15.57 35.95
N SER A 999 16.08 16.49 35.15
CA SER A 999 16.84 17.13 34.06
C SER A 999 17.96 17.99 34.59
N TRP A 1000 17.73 18.75 35.67
CA TRP A 1000 18.79 19.51 36.34
C TRP A 1000 19.90 18.60 36.86
N LEU A 1001 19.55 17.47 37.51
CA LEU A 1001 20.53 16.52 38.04
C LEU A 1001 21.36 15.88 36.91
N LEU A 1002 20.75 15.59 35.76
CA LEU A 1002 21.46 15.09 34.58
C LEU A 1002 22.43 16.15 34.04
N VAL A 1003 22.00 17.41 33.91
CA VAL A 1003 22.90 18.51 33.51
C VAL A 1003 24.07 18.62 34.48
N ALA A 1004 23.82 18.61 35.80
CA ALA A 1004 24.87 18.66 36.82
C ALA A 1004 25.87 17.49 36.66
N GLY A 1005 25.37 16.27 36.40
CA GLY A 1005 26.20 15.10 36.13
C GLY A 1005 27.09 15.23 34.89
N HIS A 1006 26.55 15.77 33.80
CA HIS A 1006 27.30 15.99 32.56
C HIS A 1006 28.34 17.12 32.65
N VAL A 1007 28.14 18.05 33.58
CA VAL A 1007 29.02 19.20 33.79
C VAL A 1007 30.15 18.89 34.79
N LEU A 1008 30.04 17.82 35.58
CA LEU A 1008 31.08 17.38 36.53
C LEU A 1008 32.48 17.17 35.90
N PRO A 1009 32.64 16.58 34.70
CA PRO A 1009 33.95 16.43 34.07
C PRO A 1009 34.65 17.77 33.79
N ASP A 1010 33.90 18.80 33.37
CA ASP A 1010 34.45 20.14 33.12
C ASP A 1010 34.95 20.77 34.42
N LEU A 1011 34.20 20.60 35.51
CA LEU A 1011 34.65 20.97 36.86
C LEU A 1011 35.91 20.19 37.26
N GLY A 1012 35.97 18.90 36.95
CA GLY A 1012 37.14 18.05 37.22
C GLY A 1012 38.40 18.54 36.50
N LEU A 1013 38.29 18.95 35.23
CA LEU A 1013 39.38 19.55 34.47
C LEU A 1013 39.85 20.87 35.07
N ALA A 1014 38.92 21.73 35.49
CA ALA A 1014 39.26 22.98 36.16
C ALA A 1014 39.93 22.76 37.52
N LEU A 1015 39.47 21.78 38.31
CA LEU A 1015 40.10 21.37 39.56
C LEU A 1015 41.51 20.80 39.33
N LEU A 1016 41.71 20.05 38.24
CA LEU A 1016 43.04 19.54 37.86
C LEU A 1016 43.98 20.68 37.45
N ALA A 1017 43.50 21.66 36.69
CA ALA A 1017 44.27 22.86 36.36
C ALA A 1017 44.59 23.70 37.61
N CYS A 1018 43.64 23.84 38.53
CA CYS A 1018 43.85 24.50 39.81
C CYS A 1018 44.89 23.74 40.65
N GLY A 1019 44.79 22.42 40.75
CA GLY A 1019 45.77 21.56 41.42
C GLY A 1019 47.17 21.68 40.82
N PHE A 1020 47.29 21.75 39.50
CA PHE A 1020 48.56 22.01 38.81
C PHE A 1020 49.15 23.38 39.18
N LEU A 1021 48.32 24.44 39.24
CA LEU A 1021 48.78 25.76 39.66
C LEU A 1021 49.19 25.77 41.14
N VAL A 1022 48.41 25.11 42.03
CA VAL A 1022 48.77 24.95 43.44
C VAL A 1022 50.10 24.22 43.59
N LEU A 1023 50.31 23.12 42.86
CA LEU A 1023 51.56 22.38 42.86
C LEU A 1023 52.74 23.22 42.36
N THR A 1024 52.53 23.97 41.28
CA THR A 1024 53.55 24.79 40.64
C THR A 1024 53.99 25.95 41.55
N PHE A 1025 53.05 26.75 42.02
CA PHE A 1025 53.33 27.92 42.89
C PHE A 1025 53.76 27.49 44.29
N GLY A 1026 53.13 26.45 44.86
CA GLY A 1026 53.50 25.90 46.16
C GLY A 1026 54.91 25.32 46.19
N SER A 1027 55.31 24.57 45.15
CA SER A 1027 56.68 24.05 45.05
C SER A 1027 57.71 25.15 44.75
N SER A 1028 57.34 26.15 43.93
CA SER A 1028 58.21 27.29 43.61
C SER A 1028 58.48 28.16 44.83
N VAL A 1029 57.47 28.43 45.66
CA VAL A 1029 57.63 29.22 46.88
C VAL A 1029 58.38 28.42 47.95
N ALA A 1030 58.12 27.12 48.08
CA ALA A 1030 58.86 26.25 49.00
C ALA A 1030 60.37 26.21 48.72
N ALA A 1031 60.81 26.48 47.49
CA ALA A 1031 62.21 26.56 47.11
C ALA A 1031 62.86 27.94 47.41
N SER A 1032 62.07 28.96 47.78
CA SER A 1032 62.57 30.29 48.12
C SER A 1032 63.14 30.35 49.54
N LEU A 1033 64.19 31.15 49.75
CA LEU A 1033 64.83 31.35 51.05
C LEU A 1033 64.15 32.48 51.84
N GLY A 1034 63.89 32.27 53.13
CA GLY A 1034 63.34 33.29 54.03
C GLY A 1034 61.81 33.36 54.09
N ASN A 1035 61.11 32.23 53.98
CA ASN A 1035 59.65 32.18 54.05
C ASN A 1035 59.09 32.19 55.50
N PRO A 1036 57.95 32.85 55.75
CA PRO A 1036 57.22 32.77 57.02
C PRO A 1036 56.66 31.37 57.28
N GLU A 1037 56.26 31.07 58.53
CA GLU A 1037 55.92 29.71 59.02
C GLU A 1037 54.92 28.95 58.13
N ASP A 1038 53.90 29.62 57.60
CA ASP A 1038 52.88 29.04 56.71
C ASP A 1038 53.44 28.54 55.36
N PHE A 1039 54.61 29.03 54.95
CA PHE A 1039 55.28 28.70 53.69
C PHE A 1039 56.60 27.95 53.91
N GLN A 1040 56.73 27.28 55.06
CA GLN A 1040 57.85 26.40 55.37
C GLN A 1040 57.53 24.95 54.98
N GLY A 1041 58.27 24.45 53.98
CA GLY A 1041 58.12 23.09 53.46
C GLY A 1041 57.00 22.95 52.43
N ILE A 1042 57.09 21.89 51.62
CA ILE A 1042 56.21 21.72 50.45
C ILE A 1042 54.74 21.53 50.86
N GLY A 1043 54.47 20.77 51.93
CA GLY A 1043 53.12 20.50 52.40
C GLY A 1043 52.37 21.75 52.87
N SER A 1044 53.03 22.58 53.67
CA SER A 1044 52.47 23.84 54.18
C SER A 1044 52.24 24.84 53.04
N CYS A 1045 53.19 24.99 52.11
CA CYS A 1045 53.01 25.82 50.91
C CYS A 1045 51.83 25.37 50.06
N LEU A 1046 51.68 24.07 49.79
CA LEU A 1046 50.56 23.54 49.01
C LEU A 1046 49.21 23.82 49.70
N MET A 1047 49.14 23.66 51.02
CA MET A 1047 47.94 23.98 51.79
C MET A 1047 47.64 25.49 51.81
N ALA A 1048 48.65 26.35 51.93
CA ALA A 1048 48.50 27.80 51.88
C ALA A 1048 48.00 28.26 50.50
N PHE A 1049 48.57 27.75 49.40
CA PHE A 1049 48.09 28.04 48.05
C PHE A 1049 46.71 27.45 47.75
N LEU A 1050 46.37 26.28 48.32
CA LEU A 1050 45.01 25.73 48.25
C LEU A 1050 44.00 26.63 48.99
N GLN A 1051 44.35 27.09 50.19
CA GLN A 1051 43.54 28.05 50.96
C GLN A 1051 43.38 29.39 50.23
N LEU A 1052 44.43 29.87 49.55
CA LEU A 1052 44.35 31.04 48.68
C LEU A 1052 43.46 30.81 47.46
N ALA A 1053 43.47 29.61 46.87
CA ALA A 1053 42.62 29.25 45.73
C ALA A 1053 41.12 29.28 46.08
N ILE A 1054 40.76 28.79 47.26
CA ILE A 1054 39.37 28.78 47.78
C ILE A 1054 39.01 30.05 48.57
N ASN A 1055 39.92 31.03 48.65
CA ASN A 1055 39.75 32.27 49.40
C ASN A 1055 39.44 32.08 50.90
N MET A 1056 40.06 31.06 51.53
CA MET A 1056 39.97 30.76 52.97
C MET A 1056 41.28 31.01 53.73
N PHE A 1057 42.26 31.68 53.12
CA PHE A 1057 43.51 32.02 53.80
C PHE A 1057 43.29 33.07 54.90
N PRO A 1058 43.81 32.90 56.13
CA PRO A 1058 43.54 33.79 57.25
C PRO A 1058 43.97 35.24 57.00
N ALA A 1059 43.09 36.20 57.31
CA ALA A 1059 43.36 37.63 57.15
C ALA A 1059 44.54 38.13 58.01
N SER A 1060 44.76 37.55 59.19
CA SER A 1060 45.89 37.88 60.07
C SER A 1060 47.25 37.44 59.52
N HIS A 1061 47.27 36.42 58.65
CA HIS A 1061 48.50 35.90 58.07
C HIS A 1061 48.81 36.55 56.72
N LEU A 1062 47.86 37.32 56.15
CA LEU A 1062 48.08 38.14 54.96
C LEU A 1062 49.08 39.28 55.20
N GLU A 1063 49.12 39.82 56.42
CA GLU A 1063 50.11 40.84 56.82
C GLU A 1063 51.55 40.31 56.74
N GLN A 1064 51.75 39.00 56.97
CA GLN A 1064 53.06 38.35 56.89
C GLN A 1064 53.54 38.14 55.44
N LEU A 1065 52.64 38.19 54.44
CA LEU A 1065 53.04 38.17 53.03
C LEU A 1065 53.73 39.47 52.60
N GLU A 1066 53.47 40.59 53.27
CA GLU A 1066 54.06 41.90 52.94
C GLU A 1066 55.56 41.98 53.30
N GLU A 1067 56.04 41.10 54.18
CA GLU A 1067 57.45 41.06 54.60
C GLU A 1067 58.40 40.56 53.50
N SER A 1068 57.88 39.83 52.50
CA SER A 1068 58.66 39.29 51.37
C SER A 1068 58.03 39.65 50.03
N PHE A 1069 58.73 40.51 49.27
CA PHE A 1069 58.28 40.95 47.95
C PHE A 1069 58.04 39.80 46.96
N ILE A 1070 58.88 38.76 46.99
CA ILE A 1070 58.77 37.59 46.10
C ILE A 1070 57.52 36.78 46.42
N LEU A 1071 57.23 36.59 47.71
CA LEU A 1071 56.05 35.86 48.18
C LEU A 1071 54.76 36.63 47.85
N LEU A 1072 54.74 37.94 48.09
CA LEU A 1072 53.63 38.82 47.74
C LEU A 1072 53.35 38.81 46.23
N ALA A 1073 54.39 38.88 45.41
CA ALA A 1073 54.27 38.82 43.95
C ALA A 1073 53.74 37.46 43.47
N ALA A 1074 54.26 36.35 44.02
CA ALA A 1074 53.81 35.00 43.69
C ALA A 1074 52.35 34.75 44.10
N ALA A 1075 51.95 35.14 45.31
CA ALA A 1075 50.59 35.01 45.80
C ALA A 1075 49.60 35.90 45.03
N SER A 1076 50.01 37.12 44.66
CA SER A 1076 49.19 38.03 43.84
C SER A 1076 49.00 37.49 42.43
N CYS A 1077 50.08 37.00 41.79
CA CYS A 1077 50.02 36.37 40.47
C CYS A 1077 49.13 35.12 40.49
N PHE A 1078 49.29 34.26 41.49
CA PHE A 1078 48.44 33.08 41.68
C PHE A 1078 46.97 33.45 41.84
N ARG A 1079 46.66 34.47 42.66
CA ARG A 1079 45.28 34.93 42.88
C ARG A 1079 44.66 35.47 41.59
N VAL A 1080 45.42 36.20 40.77
CA VAL A 1080 44.98 36.64 39.44
C VAL A 1080 44.69 35.44 38.53
N LEU A 1081 45.58 34.45 38.47
CA LEU A 1081 45.41 33.28 37.61
C LEU A 1081 44.27 32.35 38.06
N VAL A 1082 44.11 32.12 39.36
CA VAL A 1082 43.12 31.16 39.88
C VAL A 1082 41.77 31.83 40.13
N VAL A 1083 41.73 32.93 40.88
CA VAL A 1083 40.46 33.54 41.30
C VAL A 1083 39.86 34.40 40.19
N PHE A 1084 40.67 35.18 39.47
CA PHE A 1084 40.14 36.09 38.44
C PHE A 1084 40.08 35.46 37.06
N LEU A 1085 41.05 34.65 36.65
CA LEU A 1085 41.05 34.03 35.33
C LEU A 1085 40.32 32.68 35.36
N LEU A 1086 40.85 31.69 36.07
CA LEU A 1086 40.37 30.30 36.02
C LEU A 1086 38.90 30.17 36.47
N MET A 1087 38.51 30.78 37.60
CA MET A 1087 37.13 30.69 38.08
C MET A 1087 36.13 31.40 37.16
N ASN A 1088 36.48 32.55 36.59
CA ASN A 1088 35.59 33.25 35.65
C ASN A 1088 35.44 32.50 34.32
N VAL A 1089 36.54 31.91 33.82
CA VAL A 1089 36.49 31.01 32.65
C VAL A 1089 35.62 29.80 32.94
N LEU A 1090 35.77 29.18 34.11
CA LEU A 1090 34.92 28.06 34.54
C LEU A 1090 33.44 28.47 34.57
N ILE A 1091 33.08 29.57 35.24
CA ILE A 1091 31.68 30.04 35.28
C ILE A 1091 31.11 30.28 33.87
N ALA A 1092 31.91 30.87 32.97
CA ALA A 1092 31.51 31.08 31.59
C ALA A 1092 31.28 29.75 30.84
N GLN A 1093 32.20 28.79 30.99
CA GLN A 1093 32.08 27.45 30.40
C GLN A 1093 30.85 26.70 30.92
N LEU A 1094 30.64 26.68 32.24
CA LEU A 1094 29.49 26.04 32.88
C LEU A 1094 28.17 26.64 32.37
N THR A 1095 28.10 27.97 32.24
CA THR A 1095 26.91 28.67 31.75
C THR A 1095 26.61 28.33 30.28
N CYS A 1096 27.65 28.27 29.44
CA CYS A 1096 27.51 27.91 28.04
C CYS A 1096 27.05 26.46 27.87
N CYS A 1097 27.71 25.54 28.60
CA CYS A 1097 27.41 24.12 28.61
C CYS A 1097 25.98 23.85 29.09
N TYR A 1098 25.54 24.52 30.17
CA TYR A 1098 24.16 24.44 30.66
C TYR A 1098 23.14 24.86 29.59
N LYS A 1099 23.36 25.99 28.91
CA LYS A 1099 22.43 26.48 27.87
C LYS A 1099 22.29 25.49 26.72
N GLN A 1100 23.39 24.87 26.28
CA GLN A 1100 23.37 23.90 25.18
C GLN A 1100 22.72 22.57 25.58
N LEU A 1101 22.99 22.07 26.80
CA LEU A 1101 22.53 20.75 27.23
C LEU A 1101 21.11 20.74 27.81
N SER A 1102 20.66 21.85 28.42
CA SER A 1102 19.42 21.88 29.22
C SER A 1102 18.17 21.39 28.48
N VAL A 1103 18.03 21.69 27.19
CA VAL A 1103 16.86 21.29 26.38
C VAL A 1103 16.87 19.78 26.14
N SER A 1104 18.00 19.22 25.69
CA SER A 1104 18.14 17.78 25.44
C SER A 1104 18.00 16.94 26.73
N MET A 1105 18.49 17.47 27.86
CA MET A 1105 18.42 16.78 29.15
C MET A 1105 16.99 16.60 29.69
N VAL A 1106 16.03 17.42 29.25
CA VAL A 1106 14.61 17.18 29.53
C VAL A 1106 14.15 15.89 28.86
N GLY A 1107 14.57 15.64 27.61
CA GLY A 1107 14.30 14.40 26.88
C GLY A 1107 14.90 13.18 27.57
N HIS A 1108 16.17 13.26 27.97
CA HIS A 1108 16.80 12.17 28.73
C HIS A 1108 16.13 11.92 30.09
N ALA A 1109 15.67 12.97 30.79
CA ALA A 1109 14.91 12.82 32.03
C ALA A 1109 13.57 12.10 31.81
N ARG A 1110 12.90 12.40 30.68
CA ARG A 1110 11.66 11.72 30.26
C ARG A 1110 11.90 10.26 29.89
N LEU A 1111 12.95 9.96 29.12
CA LEU A 1111 13.38 8.58 28.81
C LEU A 1111 13.65 7.78 30.08
N ARG A 1112 14.42 8.36 31.02
CA ARG A 1112 14.71 7.72 32.31
C ARG A 1112 13.44 7.43 33.10
N ARG A 1113 12.47 8.34 33.13
CA ARG A 1113 11.16 8.10 33.75
C ARG A 1113 10.39 6.99 33.06
N MET A 1114 10.28 7.02 31.72
CA MET A 1114 9.59 5.97 30.95
C MET A 1114 10.24 4.60 31.15
N HIS A 1115 11.57 4.53 31.22
CA HIS A 1115 12.28 3.31 31.57
C HIS A 1115 11.85 2.77 32.95
N LYS A 1116 11.80 3.63 33.97
CA LYS A 1116 11.32 3.25 35.30
C LYS A 1116 9.83 2.88 35.34
N VAL A 1117 9.00 3.47 34.47
CA VAL A 1117 7.61 3.04 34.27
C VAL A 1117 7.58 1.61 33.75
N CYS A 1118 8.30 1.31 32.66
CA CYS A 1118 8.37 -0.05 32.11
C CYS A 1118 8.84 -1.08 33.15
N GLU A 1119 9.90 -0.78 33.92
CA GLU A 1119 10.38 -1.65 35.00
C GLU A 1119 9.32 -1.84 36.11
N ALA A 1120 8.59 -0.78 36.46
CA ALA A 1120 7.56 -0.84 37.51
C ALA A 1120 6.33 -1.64 37.07
N MET A 1121 5.93 -1.52 35.79
CA MET A 1121 4.77 -2.20 35.21
C MET A 1121 4.89 -3.74 35.29
N GLU A 1122 6.10 -4.30 35.22
CA GLU A 1122 6.34 -5.74 35.41
C GLU A 1122 5.86 -6.25 36.79
N GLY A 1123 5.85 -5.37 37.80
CA GLY A 1123 5.45 -5.68 39.17
C GLY A 1123 4.00 -5.32 39.50
N ILE A 1124 3.22 -4.78 38.56
CA ILE A 1124 1.81 -4.38 38.78
C ILE A 1124 0.88 -5.57 38.49
N PRO A 1125 -0.05 -5.90 39.40
CA PRO A 1125 -1.05 -6.94 39.15
C PRO A 1125 -1.95 -6.58 37.95
N SER A 1126 -2.26 -7.57 37.10
CA SER A 1126 -3.12 -7.36 35.92
C SER A 1126 -4.50 -6.80 36.27
N ALA A 1127 -5.08 -7.15 37.42
CA ALA A 1127 -6.36 -6.62 37.88
C ALA A 1127 -6.31 -5.11 38.18
N THR A 1128 -5.22 -4.61 38.74
CA THR A 1128 -5.04 -3.16 38.98
C THR A 1128 -4.93 -2.41 37.66
N PHE A 1129 -4.20 -2.99 36.70
CA PHE A 1129 -4.07 -2.41 35.36
C PHE A 1129 -5.41 -2.40 34.61
N GLN A 1130 -6.18 -3.49 34.64
CA GLN A 1130 -7.50 -3.56 34.01
C GLN A 1130 -8.47 -2.52 34.58
N ARG A 1131 -8.55 -2.37 35.91
CA ARG A 1131 -9.35 -1.31 36.54
C ARG A 1131 -8.93 0.09 36.12
N PHE A 1132 -7.62 0.31 35.96
CA PHE A 1132 -7.11 1.58 35.45
C PHE A 1132 -7.60 1.83 34.01
N ILE A 1133 -7.53 0.84 33.12
CA ILE A 1133 -8.04 0.96 31.74
C ILE A 1133 -9.55 1.20 31.71
N GLU A 1134 -10.33 0.47 32.51
CA GLU A 1134 -11.78 0.65 32.64
C GLU A 1134 -12.15 2.07 33.07
N ASN A 1135 -11.37 2.66 33.99
CA ASN A 1135 -11.57 4.04 34.45
C ASN A 1135 -11.27 5.09 33.38
N LEU A 1136 -10.36 4.81 32.44
CA LEU A 1136 -10.02 5.72 31.35
C LEU A 1136 -11.10 5.80 30.27
N ARG A 1137 -12.00 4.81 30.19
CA ARG A 1137 -13.10 4.73 29.20
C ARG A 1137 -12.63 4.97 27.76
N LEU A 1138 -11.54 4.31 27.37
CA LEU A 1138 -10.91 4.49 26.06
C LEU A 1138 -11.79 4.04 24.89
N ASP A 1139 -12.82 3.25 25.13
CA ASP A 1139 -13.77 2.82 24.10
C ASP A 1139 -14.89 3.85 23.85
N ASP A 1140 -15.05 4.84 24.74
CA ASP A 1140 -16.00 5.92 24.54
C ASP A 1140 -15.47 6.92 23.48
N PRO A 1141 -16.33 7.40 22.57
CA PRO A 1141 -15.92 8.38 21.56
C PRO A 1141 -15.60 9.73 22.19
N VAL A 1142 -14.55 10.39 21.68
CA VAL A 1142 -14.09 11.68 22.21
C VAL A 1142 -14.60 12.83 21.34
N GLU A 1143 -15.25 13.82 21.94
CA GLU A 1143 -15.83 14.94 21.20
C GLU A 1143 -14.77 15.93 20.68
N PHE A 1144 -14.99 16.47 19.48
CA PHE A 1144 -14.23 17.60 18.95
C PHE A 1144 -14.83 18.95 19.38
N GLY A 1145 -16.16 19.02 19.47
CA GLY A 1145 -16.92 20.21 19.84
C GLY A 1145 -18.31 19.83 20.34
N GLU A 1146 -19.11 20.82 20.76
CA GLU A 1146 -20.49 20.58 21.17
C GLU A 1146 -21.30 19.95 20.02
N GLY A 1147 -21.81 18.74 20.25
CA GLY A 1147 -22.58 17.98 19.25
C GLY A 1147 -21.75 17.30 18.15
N ASP A 1148 -20.42 17.33 18.25
CA ASP A 1148 -19.51 16.72 17.29
C ASP A 1148 -18.70 15.57 17.91
N VAL A 1149 -19.29 14.38 17.86
CA VAL A 1149 -18.75 13.15 18.46
C VAL A 1149 -17.69 12.55 17.53
N GLY A 1150 -16.43 12.58 17.97
CA GLY A 1150 -15.28 12.06 17.24
C GLY A 1150 -15.05 10.56 17.44
N PRO A 1151 -13.91 10.02 16.97
CA PRO A 1151 -13.55 8.62 17.16
C PRO A 1151 -13.16 8.32 18.62
N ALA A 1152 -13.24 7.04 19.00
CA ALA A 1152 -12.81 6.53 20.29
C ALA A 1152 -11.29 6.33 20.36
N GLY A 1153 -10.79 5.84 21.50
CA GLY A 1153 -9.38 5.48 21.71
C GLY A 1153 -8.51 6.61 22.27
N GLY A 1154 -9.11 7.74 22.65
CA GLY A 1154 -8.39 8.91 23.12
C GLY A 1154 -8.83 9.44 24.47
N ILE A 1155 -7.99 10.31 25.04
CA ILE A 1155 -8.25 11.06 26.27
C ILE A 1155 -8.28 12.54 25.92
N GLN A 1156 -9.27 13.26 26.46
CA GLN A 1156 -9.40 14.70 26.28
C GLN A 1156 -8.76 15.48 27.44
N VAL A 1157 -7.96 16.49 27.10
CA VAL A 1157 -7.27 17.37 28.04
C VAL A 1157 -7.44 18.83 27.61
N LEU A 1158 -7.39 19.75 28.57
CA LEU A 1158 -7.35 21.19 28.32
C LEU A 1158 -5.90 21.67 28.33
N GLU A 1159 -5.44 22.19 27.20
CA GLU A 1159 -4.12 22.84 27.07
C GLU A 1159 -4.25 24.36 27.09
N PRO A 1160 -3.26 25.10 27.61
CA PRO A 1160 -3.18 26.54 27.40
C PRO A 1160 -3.11 26.89 25.92
N GLY A 1161 -3.87 27.89 25.47
CA GLY A 1161 -3.97 28.26 24.05
C GLY A 1161 -2.65 28.75 23.43
N ASN A 1162 -1.71 29.22 24.26
CA ASN A 1162 -0.39 29.68 23.84
C ASN A 1162 0.65 28.55 23.68
N LEU A 1163 0.40 27.36 24.21
CA LEU A 1163 1.42 26.31 24.32
C LEU A 1163 1.75 25.66 22.96
N HIS A 1164 0.82 25.68 22.00
CA HIS A 1164 1.01 25.27 20.60
C HIS A 1164 -0.04 25.98 19.73
N PRO A 1165 0.23 27.15 19.13
CA PRO A 1165 -0.78 27.90 18.41
C PRO A 1165 -1.16 27.19 17.11
N THR A 1166 -2.46 27.00 16.87
CA THR A 1166 -2.96 26.47 15.59
C THR A 1166 -4.24 27.19 15.19
N ASN A 1167 -4.27 27.73 13.98
CA ASN A 1167 -5.42 28.50 13.48
C ASN A 1167 -6.30 27.71 12.50
N VAL A 1168 -5.86 26.49 12.13
CA VAL A 1168 -6.49 25.65 11.11
C VAL A 1168 -7.05 24.39 11.77
N ASP A 1169 -8.24 23.97 11.34
CA ASP A 1169 -8.80 22.67 11.74
C ASP A 1169 -8.03 21.55 11.02
N THR A 1170 -7.54 20.57 11.78
CA THR A 1170 -6.82 19.43 11.23
C THR A 1170 -7.76 18.36 10.66
N ILE A 1171 -9.06 18.42 10.99
CA ILE A 1171 -10.06 17.49 10.48
C ILE A 1171 -10.44 17.87 9.05
N ARG A 1172 -10.32 16.91 8.13
CA ARG A 1172 -10.72 17.12 6.72
C ARG A 1172 -12.17 16.69 6.51
N ARG A 1173 -13.10 17.65 6.50
CA ARG A 1173 -14.55 17.43 6.35
C ARG A 1173 -15.00 17.62 4.91
N MET A 1174 -15.59 16.59 4.30
CA MET A 1174 -15.98 16.62 2.89
C MET A 1174 -17.42 16.13 2.67
N GLY A 1175 -18.15 16.73 1.72
CA GLY A 1175 -19.46 16.25 1.30
C GLY A 1175 -19.41 14.90 0.56
N GLY A 1176 -20.53 14.16 0.52
CA GLY A 1176 -20.68 12.90 -0.21
C GLY A 1176 -20.89 11.68 0.69
N ASN A 1177 -20.91 10.50 0.06
CA ASN A 1177 -21.17 9.20 0.71
C ASN A 1177 -19.87 8.34 0.77
N PRO A 1178 -19.83 7.28 1.60
CA PRO A 1178 -18.65 6.42 1.78
C PRO A 1178 -18.10 5.76 0.50
N LYS A 1179 -18.93 5.60 -0.52
CA LYS A 1179 -18.55 5.02 -1.82
C LYS A 1179 -17.76 5.99 -2.71
N ASN A 1180 -17.90 7.30 -2.47
CA ASN A 1180 -17.21 8.30 -3.27
C ASN A 1180 -15.74 8.36 -2.84
N PRO A 1181 -14.77 8.60 -3.74
CA PRO A 1181 -13.41 8.90 -3.35
C PRO A 1181 -13.30 10.23 -2.59
N PHE A 1182 -12.18 10.44 -1.88
CA PHE A 1182 -11.81 11.77 -1.42
C PHE A 1182 -11.28 12.58 -2.61
N PRO A 1183 -11.68 13.85 -2.76
CA PRO A 1183 -11.13 14.67 -3.83
C PRO A 1183 -9.62 14.89 -3.61
N PRO A 1184 -8.86 15.07 -4.70
CA PRO A 1184 -7.44 15.37 -4.62
C PRO A 1184 -7.21 16.69 -3.87
N GLU A 1185 -6.12 16.73 -3.10
CA GLU A 1185 -5.68 17.89 -2.34
C GLU A 1185 -5.32 19.03 -3.29
N ASP A 1186 -5.80 20.25 -2.99
CA ASP A 1186 -5.62 21.37 -3.91
C ASP A 1186 -4.16 21.79 -4.03
N GLU A 1187 -3.31 21.53 -3.01
CA GLU A 1187 -1.87 21.79 -3.02
C GLU A 1187 -1.11 21.08 -4.16
N ASP A 1188 -1.62 19.95 -4.66
CA ASP A 1188 -0.93 19.14 -5.67
C ASP A 1188 -1.36 19.44 -7.12
N LEU A 1189 -2.39 20.28 -7.31
CA LEU A 1189 -2.88 20.71 -8.63
C LEU A 1189 -2.04 21.88 -9.15
N THR A 1190 -1.55 21.76 -10.38
CA THR A 1190 -0.97 22.91 -11.10
C THR A 1190 -2.02 24.03 -11.22
N GLU A 1191 -1.59 25.29 -11.36
CA GLU A 1191 -2.52 26.42 -11.53
C GLU A 1191 -3.50 26.17 -12.69
N ALA A 1192 -3.01 25.58 -13.78
CA ALA A 1192 -3.83 25.17 -14.92
C ALA A 1192 -4.92 24.14 -14.52
N GLU A 1193 -4.58 23.13 -13.74
CA GLU A 1193 -5.53 22.11 -13.26
C GLU A 1193 -6.52 22.68 -12.23
N ARG A 1194 -6.08 23.59 -11.36
CA ARG A 1194 -6.97 24.32 -10.43
C ARG A 1194 -7.98 25.17 -11.19
N CYS A 1195 -7.52 25.94 -12.18
CA CYS A 1195 -8.38 26.74 -13.05
C CYS A 1195 -9.35 25.85 -13.83
N GLN A 1196 -8.90 24.72 -14.36
CA GLN A 1196 -9.77 23.79 -15.11
C GLN A 1196 -10.82 23.12 -14.20
N ARG A 1197 -10.46 22.80 -12.95
CA ARG A 1197 -11.39 22.26 -11.94
C ARG A 1197 -12.43 23.30 -11.55
N LEU A 1198 -12.02 24.54 -11.27
CA LEU A 1198 -12.91 25.66 -11.01
C LEU A 1198 -13.87 25.90 -12.18
N PHE A 1199 -13.36 25.85 -13.41
CA PHE A 1199 -14.16 26.01 -14.61
C PHE A 1199 -15.18 24.88 -14.79
N LYS A 1200 -14.80 23.62 -14.54
CA LYS A 1200 -15.73 22.47 -14.56
C LYS A 1200 -16.78 22.56 -13.45
N MET A 1201 -16.41 23.03 -12.26
CA MET A 1201 -17.36 23.27 -11.15
C MET A 1201 -18.33 24.39 -11.50
N TYR A 1202 -17.83 25.48 -12.07
CA TYR A 1202 -18.66 26.58 -12.59
C TYR A 1202 -19.61 26.10 -13.68
N GLN A 1203 -19.14 25.35 -14.68
CA GLN A 1203 -19.99 24.77 -15.71
C GLN A 1203 -21.06 23.82 -15.15
N LYS A 1204 -20.74 23.00 -14.15
CA LYS A 1204 -21.73 22.14 -13.48
C LYS A 1204 -22.74 22.95 -12.68
N ALA A 1205 -22.31 24.00 -11.99
CA ALA A 1205 -23.21 24.90 -11.26
C ALA A 1205 -24.13 25.65 -12.22
N VAL A 1206 -23.59 26.19 -13.31
CA VAL A 1206 -24.35 26.84 -14.38
C VAL A 1206 -25.32 25.86 -15.03
N LYS A 1207 -24.91 24.63 -15.34
CA LYS A 1207 -25.80 23.57 -15.84
C LYS A 1207 -26.92 23.23 -14.86
N LYS A 1208 -26.64 23.22 -13.55
CA LYS A 1208 -27.64 22.92 -12.53
C LYS A 1208 -28.62 24.07 -12.31
N ILE A 1209 -28.17 25.31 -12.45
CA ILE A 1209 -29.01 26.52 -12.41
C ILE A 1209 -29.87 26.60 -13.67
N THR A 1210 -29.30 26.31 -14.84
CA THR A 1210 -30.06 26.26 -16.11
C THR A 1210 -31.02 25.08 -16.17
N SER A 1211 -30.68 23.92 -15.60
CA SER A 1211 -31.60 22.78 -15.51
C SER A 1211 -32.73 22.96 -14.50
N GLN A 1212 -32.53 23.80 -13.47
CA GLN A 1212 -33.61 24.18 -12.54
C GLN A 1212 -34.49 25.34 -13.06
N GLY A 1213 -34.12 25.98 -14.16
CA GLY A 1213 -34.88 27.07 -14.79
C GLY A 1213 -35.93 26.64 -15.81
N HIS A 1214 -36.21 25.34 -15.97
CA HIS A 1214 -37.18 24.79 -16.94
C HIS A 1214 -38.17 23.81 -16.29
N SER A 1215 -38.83 24.25 -15.22
CA SER A 1215 -40.13 23.72 -14.81
C SER A 1215 -40.95 24.87 -14.23
N SER A 1216 -41.82 25.46 -15.04
CA SER A 1216 -42.79 26.47 -14.61
C SER A 1216 -43.97 25.81 -13.89
N ASP A 1217 -44.52 26.58 -12.95
CA ASP A 1217 -45.82 26.45 -12.29
C ASP A 1217 -45.99 25.39 -11.20
N ASP A 1218 -45.45 25.70 -10.01
CA ASP A 1218 -46.23 25.57 -8.79
C ASP A 1218 -45.74 26.52 -7.69
N LYS A 1219 -46.68 27.14 -6.97
CA LYS A 1219 -46.42 28.13 -5.91
C LYS A 1219 -45.45 27.58 -4.85
N PRO A 1220 -44.37 28.30 -4.48
CA PRO A 1220 -43.53 27.87 -3.38
C PRO A 1220 -44.22 28.13 -2.03
N PRO A 1221 -44.28 27.14 -1.11
CA PRO A 1221 -44.58 27.43 0.28
C PRO A 1221 -43.42 28.20 0.92
N ALA A 1222 -43.76 29.12 1.82
CA ALA A 1222 -42.84 30.06 2.47
C ALA A 1222 -41.61 29.35 3.08
N PRO A 1223 -40.39 29.91 2.91
CA PRO A 1223 -39.20 29.34 3.52
C PRO A 1223 -39.23 29.55 5.04
N LYS A 1224 -39.27 28.44 5.79
CA LYS A 1224 -38.91 28.45 7.22
C LYS A 1224 -37.43 28.78 7.35
N ALA A 1225 -37.14 29.88 8.03
CA ALA A 1225 -35.80 30.32 8.35
C ALA A 1225 -35.05 29.24 9.16
N ILE A 1226 -34.00 28.68 8.58
CA ILE A 1226 -32.91 28.04 9.33
C ILE A 1226 -31.95 29.17 9.68
N THR A 1227 -32.00 29.61 10.94
CA THR A 1227 -31.07 30.60 11.50
C THR A 1227 -29.71 29.96 11.73
N SER A 1228 -28.77 30.13 10.81
CA SER A 1228 -27.34 30.02 11.11
C SER A 1228 -26.87 31.37 11.69
N ARG A 1229 -26.77 31.43 13.01
CA ARG A 1229 -26.40 32.64 13.76
C ARG A 1229 -24.89 32.67 13.95
N THR A 1230 -24.17 33.36 13.06
CA THR A 1230 -22.83 33.90 13.34
C THR A 1230 -22.62 35.14 12.47
N THR A 1231 -22.94 36.33 12.99
CA THR A 1231 -22.25 37.57 12.63
C THR A 1231 -22.33 38.57 13.78
N PHE A 1232 -21.22 39.27 13.93
CA PHE A 1232 -20.83 40.26 14.91
C PHE A 1232 -21.88 41.36 15.11
N GLY A 1233 -22.05 41.77 16.38
CA GLY A 1233 -22.74 43.01 16.73
C GLY A 1233 -21.81 44.19 16.52
N MET A 1234 -22.13 45.03 15.54
CA MET A 1234 -21.72 46.43 15.45
C MET A 1234 -23.00 47.25 15.38
N THR A 1235 -23.06 48.34 16.14
CA THR A 1235 -24.29 49.12 16.23
C THR A 1235 -24.40 50.11 15.07
N PRO A 1236 -25.62 50.50 14.65
CA PRO A 1236 -25.82 51.38 13.50
C PRO A 1236 -25.23 52.79 13.64
N GLU A 1237 -24.85 53.19 14.85
CA GLU A 1237 -24.21 54.49 15.11
C GLU A 1237 -22.70 54.45 14.79
N GLU A 1238 -22.03 53.31 14.97
CA GLU A 1238 -20.60 53.12 14.66
C GLU A 1238 -20.31 53.06 13.15
N ALA A 1239 -21.34 52.76 12.33
CA ALA A 1239 -21.21 52.72 10.88
C ALA A 1239 -21.24 54.12 10.21
N LYS A 1240 -21.56 55.17 10.97
CA LYS A 1240 -21.74 56.53 10.43
C LYS A 1240 -20.57 57.48 10.65
N GLU A 1241 -19.63 57.14 11.55
CA GLU A 1241 -18.41 57.92 11.80
C GLU A 1241 -17.20 57.46 10.95
N VAL A 1242 -17.31 56.37 10.19
CA VAL A 1242 -16.21 55.84 9.36
C VAL A 1242 -16.35 56.27 7.88
N SER A 1243 -17.33 57.12 7.56
CA SER A 1243 -17.53 57.65 6.19
C SER A 1243 -17.37 59.18 6.07
N GLU A 1244 -16.54 59.80 6.91
CA GLU A 1244 -15.94 61.13 6.67
C GLU A 1244 -14.42 61.08 6.78
#